data_AF-A0A410RSB3-F1
#
_entry.id   AF-A0A410RSB3-F1
#
_cell.length_a   1.000
_cell.length_b   1.000
_cell.length_c   1.000
_cell.angle_alpha   90.00
_cell.angle_beta   90.00
_cell.angle_gamma   90.00
#
_symmetry.space_group_name_H-M   'P 1'
#
loop_
_entity.id
_entity.type
_entity.pdbx_description
1 polymer ?
#
loop_
_entity_poly.entity_id
_entity_poly.type
_entity_poly.pdbx_seq_one_letter_code
_entity_poly.pdbx_strand_id
1 'polypeptide(L)'
;MKENEKLLLSALNDERPVVLFLGQGWSTEQNTDPTLAVFTEYVGAPSQNIHSWRQLIESQSISPANMEWLSERFSRQVPSEAALSVLDLPWSAVFTTSIDPNLARRFETRGRQPESVLSIGQFARVPRSRSRPPIHFLYGRANETSPGARAPRSRMELRQRSIHAADMLNRISETTTPLGVLVIEGYISERDMLAADELLAPISLSGEMPILWFGVSSPPDSEFFSTLSQKGIIHTDERRLAEVIADLNARQLLSQAGGILPDEPGIISLANGDFVDISPALRLRVEASAAILDDSWTNIQPPTEESVRGAFERFHGDLSGSRGLIEGIASGFAIRRDFEQALKARIESALKKPSERNRVIILHGQSGTGKSIAIARAAYELRKFAKIPVLYASGRVPQATDLDDFCSEIERAKASATIILCDSNQPPRRYYDLASALRSRGRRIVLIGTSYRLERGRDKDAPDPDLVEALPEVSERELTDLTALVEKYEGTEISMPNRNAANSKHILPLLYRILSVGRSRIITGITGEARSTEEELRVRAKSTPLTKTRTALAEQLIAAGLHDGSFSLFENDEIGAQFGSDAPGRLIDYVMAAGRLNCSIPISLAIRVLSSHSAPLDWEQIRFIFWDLDLFRWEDSPAEKTELCISPRLQLEAELICRRRLADPSRELDRLIDLIEGVRPKGVDKSAELRFLLDLLQSLDRTGPRGEAYAAGYLRIARSLTKIRTENQVYDASIMLQESSFRRASLRTQSSTSKLRLDHDDTTRDSILNEAREVVELAIREIGTQKLWAGRKTKENLYVERASIYGFLAVARVKANGSSNEVWSDYLAARTAVQRAMAIDDSYFPFDVGLWTPFDIFNEAGLILSTEQRAELLADIYSVLDQVDINSLPQSQQEKFNSRKWKLGSILGDEELSQDAYQQLERSNPPLAYFLQARSMSPAIFGDAAKPPFPNDVRHAAQAAAAFLRERSHLFKNDTRCLQLMLQLEWAAATGDRLLHGERRPIPYDPGTRMRILDGARELNRAAGEDARFVLRYLEATLTWVTGDPSRAVELWRALERETEFEDASRITRRLFLADATGKPILFRGRIDKQKGRSHWLLHADGWASPIRLPEREFQNEDIQPGREIRDFAIAFNYLGPIADPASRHGGQQ
;
A
#
# COMPACT_ATOMS: atom_id res chain seq x y z
N MET A 1 -1.61 36.24 -56.31
CA MET A 1 -1.35 34.83 -56.00
C MET A 1 -2.69 34.09 -56.07
N LYS A 2 -2.83 33.14 -57.00
CA LYS A 2 -4.06 32.35 -57.13
C LYS A 2 -4.28 31.50 -55.88
N GLU A 3 -5.51 31.04 -55.63
CA GLU A 3 -5.82 30.22 -54.45
C GLU A 3 -4.98 28.93 -54.41
N ASN A 4 -4.78 28.28 -55.55
CA ASN A 4 -3.97 27.06 -55.70
C ASN A 4 -2.51 27.28 -55.27
N GLU A 5 -1.93 28.44 -55.61
CA GLU A 5 -0.58 28.82 -55.21
C GLU A 5 -0.49 29.01 -53.68
N LYS A 6 -1.51 29.62 -53.07
CA LYS A 6 -1.55 29.83 -51.61
C LYS A 6 -1.68 28.51 -50.86
N LEU A 7 -2.57 27.62 -51.30
CA LEU A 7 -2.80 26.32 -50.70
C LEU A 7 -1.54 25.45 -50.78
N LEU A 8 -0.91 25.37 -51.95
CA LEU A 8 0.34 24.63 -52.14
C LEU A 8 1.47 25.16 -51.24
N LEU A 9 1.69 26.48 -51.20
CA LEU A 9 2.72 27.09 -50.35
C LEU A 9 2.45 26.87 -48.87
N SER A 10 1.19 27.00 -48.42
CA SER A 10 0.83 26.76 -47.02
C SER A 10 1.10 25.31 -46.61
N ALA A 11 0.76 24.34 -47.45
CA ALA A 11 0.98 22.92 -47.16
C ALA A 11 2.47 22.57 -47.12
N LEU A 12 3.29 23.17 -48.00
CA LEU A 12 4.74 22.97 -48.02
C LEU A 12 5.41 23.61 -46.79
N ASN A 13 5.05 24.85 -46.45
CA ASN A 13 5.64 25.59 -45.33
C ASN A 13 5.25 25.02 -43.95
N ASP A 14 4.00 24.57 -43.80
CA ASP A 14 3.50 23.99 -42.55
C ASP A 14 3.81 22.49 -42.42
N GLU A 15 4.65 21.95 -43.30
CA GLU A 15 5.03 20.54 -43.36
C GLU A 15 3.85 19.54 -43.41
N ARG A 16 2.71 19.96 -43.97
CA ARG A 16 1.52 19.11 -44.11
C ARG A 16 1.74 18.02 -45.17
N PRO A 17 0.96 16.92 -45.16
CA PRO A 17 1.04 15.92 -46.22
C PRO A 17 0.73 16.54 -47.59
N VAL A 18 1.65 16.40 -48.53
CA VAL A 18 1.44 16.83 -49.93
C VAL A 18 1.57 15.60 -50.81
N VAL A 19 0.46 15.14 -51.39
CA VAL A 19 0.38 13.91 -52.17
C VAL A 19 0.27 14.25 -53.64
N LEU A 20 1.06 13.60 -54.49
CA LEU A 20 1.02 13.76 -55.94
C LEU A 20 0.23 12.63 -56.59
N PHE A 21 -0.77 12.97 -57.40
CA PHE A 21 -1.31 12.11 -58.42
C PHE A 21 -0.69 12.50 -59.77
N LEU A 22 0.04 11.57 -60.37
CA LEU A 22 0.81 11.77 -61.59
C LEU A 22 0.21 10.93 -62.73
N GLY A 23 -0.42 11.60 -63.70
CA GLY A 23 -0.97 10.93 -64.88
C GLY A 23 0.10 10.51 -65.90
N GLN A 24 -0.32 9.82 -66.96
CA GLN A 24 0.59 9.38 -68.03
C GLN A 24 1.26 10.54 -68.80
N GLY A 25 0.61 11.70 -68.88
CA GLY A 25 1.09 12.89 -69.58
C GLY A 25 2.04 13.77 -68.78
N TRP A 26 2.70 13.24 -67.75
CA TRP A 26 3.55 14.02 -66.84
C TRP A 26 4.86 14.50 -67.46
N SER A 27 5.37 13.78 -68.47
CA SER A 27 6.66 14.05 -69.12
C SER A 27 6.53 14.79 -70.45
N THR A 28 5.30 15.14 -70.85
CA THR A 28 4.98 15.61 -72.21
C THR A 28 4.46 17.05 -72.19
N GLU A 29 5.15 17.94 -72.89
CA GLU A 29 4.73 19.33 -73.13
C GLU A 29 3.83 19.46 -74.39
N GLN A 30 3.81 18.43 -75.24
CA GLN A 30 3.05 18.39 -76.49
C GLN A 30 1.70 17.66 -76.33
N ASN A 31 0.80 17.88 -77.29
CA ASN A 31 -0.53 17.25 -77.33
C ASN A 31 -0.52 15.74 -77.68
N THR A 32 0.64 15.11 -77.80
CA THR A 32 0.80 13.70 -78.16
C THR A 32 1.90 13.06 -77.33
N ASP A 33 1.64 11.88 -76.74
CA ASP A 33 2.65 11.11 -76.00
C ASP A 33 3.68 10.52 -77.00
N PRO A 34 4.96 10.97 -76.95
CA PRO A 34 5.98 10.56 -77.89
C PRO A 34 6.35 9.08 -77.74
N THR A 35 6.26 8.53 -76.52
CA THR A 35 6.55 7.12 -76.26
C THR A 35 5.41 6.25 -76.80
N LEU A 36 4.16 6.69 -76.62
CA LEU A 36 3.00 6.02 -77.22
C LEU A 36 3.07 6.04 -78.76
N ALA A 37 3.36 7.20 -79.36
CA ALA A 37 3.44 7.34 -80.83
C ALA A 37 4.47 6.37 -81.43
N VAL A 38 5.70 6.36 -80.90
CA VAL A 38 6.79 5.47 -81.34
C VAL A 38 6.45 4.00 -81.08
N PHE A 39 5.74 3.70 -79.99
CA PHE A 39 5.31 2.34 -79.71
C PHE A 39 4.21 1.86 -80.66
N THR A 40 3.22 2.69 -81.00
CA THR A 40 2.15 2.34 -81.95
C THR A 40 2.69 2.00 -83.34
N GLU A 41 3.71 2.74 -83.80
CA GLU A 41 4.42 2.46 -85.06
C GLU A 41 5.17 1.13 -84.99
N TYR A 42 5.86 0.85 -83.88
CA TYR A 42 6.62 -0.39 -83.68
C TYR A 42 5.73 -1.65 -83.69
N VAL A 43 4.53 -1.57 -83.11
CA VAL A 43 3.59 -2.71 -83.06
C VAL A 43 2.69 -2.80 -84.29
N GLY A 44 2.90 -1.96 -85.31
CA GLY A 44 2.15 -2.01 -86.58
C GLY A 44 0.69 -1.57 -86.47
N ALA A 45 0.34 -0.78 -85.45
CA ALA A 45 -1.00 -0.20 -85.32
C ALA A 45 -1.05 1.15 -86.06
N PRO A 46 -2.06 1.42 -86.93
CA PRO A 46 -2.12 2.69 -87.64
C PRO A 46 -2.26 3.86 -86.66
N SER A 47 -1.21 4.68 -86.56
CA SER A 47 -1.06 5.79 -85.60
C SER A 47 -2.12 6.88 -85.72
N GLN A 48 -2.90 6.90 -86.81
CA GLN A 48 -3.92 7.92 -87.06
C GLN A 48 -5.19 7.77 -86.19
N ASN A 49 -5.40 6.64 -85.50
CA ASN A 49 -6.62 6.38 -84.71
C ASN A 49 -6.39 6.01 -83.23
N ILE A 50 -5.14 5.95 -82.75
CA ILE A 50 -4.82 5.59 -81.35
C ILE A 50 -4.15 6.79 -80.67
N HIS A 51 -4.84 7.36 -79.69
CA HIS A 51 -4.41 8.55 -78.96
C HIS A 51 -4.18 8.31 -77.46
N SER A 52 -4.40 7.08 -76.96
CA SER A 52 -4.19 6.71 -75.56
C SER A 52 -3.69 5.29 -75.38
N TRP A 53 -3.01 5.04 -74.25
CA TRP A 53 -2.58 3.69 -73.84
C TRP A 53 -3.76 2.74 -73.68
N ARG A 54 -4.91 3.25 -73.22
CA ARG A 54 -6.17 2.51 -73.11
C ARG A 54 -6.66 2.00 -74.46
N GLN A 55 -6.74 2.88 -75.46
CA GLN A 55 -7.17 2.52 -76.81
C GLN A 55 -6.24 1.46 -77.43
N LEU A 56 -4.93 1.58 -77.21
CA LEU A 56 -3.96 0.60 -77.69
C LEU A 56 -4.21 -0.80 -77.13
N ILE A 57 -4.34 -0.92 -75.80
CA ILE A 57 -4.54 -2.20 -75.10
C ILE A 57 -5.92 -2.82 -75.39
N GLU A 58 -6.92 -1.98 -75.63
CA GLU A 58 -8.26 -2.44 -76.03
C GLU A 58 -8.29 -2.91 -77.49
N SER A 59 -7.47 -2.33 -78.37
CA SER A 59 -7.42 -2.67 -79.80
C SER A 59 -6.62 -3.94 -80.11
N GLN A 60 -5.55 -4.23 -79.36
CA GLN A 60 -4.70 -5.40 -79.60
C GLN A 60 -3.96 -5.86 -78.33
N SER A 61 -3.59 -7.14 -78.28
CA SER A 61 -2.79 -7.69 -77.18
C SER A 61 -1.30 -7.43 -77.40
N ILE A 62 -0.59 -7.00 -76.35
CA ILE A 62 0.84 -6.69 -76.39
C ILE A 62 1.65 -7.92 -75.97
N SER A 63 2.63 -8.32 -76.79
CA SER A 63 3.50 -9.47 -76.48
C SER A 63 4.52 -9.13 -75.37
N PRO A 64 5.07 -10.12 -74.64
CA PRO A 64 6.15 -9.89 -73.67
C PRO A 64 7.38 -9.20 -74.27
N ALA A 65 7.77 -9.57 -75.49
CA ALA A 65 8.90 -8.94 -76.20
C ALA A 65 8.62 -7.47 -76.51
N ASN A 66 7.37 -7.12 -76.85
CA ASN A 66 6.97 -5.73 -77.08
C ASN A 66 6.99 -4.92 -75.77
N MET A 67 6.67 -5.53 -74.62
CA MET A 67 6.78 -4.88 -73.31
C MET A 67 8.24 -4.64 -72.89
N GLU A 68 9.13 -5.58 -73.19
CA GLU A 68 10.58 -5.41 -72.97
C GLU A 68 11.14 -4.27 -73.81
N TRP A 69 10.76 -4.21 -75.09
CA TRP A 69 11.10 -3.09 -75.97
C TRP A 69 10.56 -1.76 -75.44
N LEU A 70 9.31 -1.74 -74.95
CA LEU A 70 8.69 -0.54 -74.37
C LEU A 70 9.45 -0.06 -73.11
N SER A 71 9.87 -0.98 -72.24
CA SER A 71 10.71 -0.69 -71.07
C SER A 71 12.05 -0.06 -71.47
N GLU A 72 12.69 -0.57 -72.52
CA GLU A 72 13.93 0.02 -73.08
C GLU A 72 13.68 1.45 -73.57
N ARG A 73 12.53 1.71 -74.23
CA ARG A 73 12.19 3.06 -74.71
C ARG A 73 11.94 4.06 -73.59
N PHE A 74 11.25 3.67 -72.52
CA PHE A 74 11.13 4.52 -71.33
C PHE A 74 12.49 4.89 -70.73
N SER A 75 13.46 3.98 -70.78
CA SER A 75 14.83 4.21 -70.27
C SER A 75 15.64 5.19 -71.12
N ARG A 76 15.27 5.38 -72.40
CA ARG A 76 15.90 6.35 -73.32
C ARG A 76 15.22 7.72 -73.29
N GLN A 77 14.08 7.84 -72.63
CA GLN A 77 13.37 9.10 -72.51
C GLN A 77 14.07 10.01 -71.49
N VAL A 78 14.39 11.23 -71.90
CA VAL A 78 14.94 12.29 -71.04
C VAL A 78 13.82 13.28 -70.72
N PRO A 79 13.37 13.40 -69.47
CA PRO A 79 12.38 14.41 -69.07
C PRO A 79 12.92 15.83 -69.25
N SER A 80 12.03 16.80 -69.51
CA SER A 80 12.43 18.22 -69.54
C SER A 80 12.79 18.74 -68.14
N GLU A 81 13.57 19.83 -68.06
CA GLU A 81 13.87 20.49 -66.79
C GLU A 81 12.60 20.92 -66.04
N ALA A 82 11.57 21.33 -66.80
CA ALA A 82 10.25 21.64 -66.27
C ALA A 82 9.63 20.43 -65.56
N ALA A 83 9.66 19.25 -66.17
CA ALA A 83 9.16 18.02 -65.55
C ALA A 83 10.00 17.60 -64.33
N LEU A 84 11.33 17.74 -64.37
CA LEU A 84 12.21 17.43 -63.24
C LEU A 84 11.92 18.35 -62.03
N SER A 85 11.59 19.62 -62.26
CA SER A 85 11.25 20.56 -61.19
C SER A 85 10.03 20.14 -60.36
N VAL A 86 9.07 19.46 -61.00
CA VAL A 86 7.88 18.89 -60.32
C VAL A 86 8.29 17.72 -59.44
N LEU A 87 9.14 16.83 -59.96
CA LEU A 87 9.61 15.66 -59.20
C LEU A 87 10.40 16.08 -57.96
N ASP A 88 11.10 17.21 -58.04
CA ASP A 88 11.96 17.79 -57.00
C ASP A 88 11.23 18.32 -55.74
N LEU A 89 9.91 18.49 -55.79
CA LEU A 89 9.11 18.89 -54.63
C LEU A 89 9.06 17.78 -53.55
N PRO A 90 8.91 18.13 -52.25
CA PRO A 90 8.96 17.19 -51.13
C PRO A 90 7.64 16.42 -50.95
N TRP A 91 7.31 15.57 -51.92
CA TRP A 91 6.11 14.74 -51.91
C TRP A 91 6.10 13.73 -50.75
N SER A 92 4.96 13.61 -50.06
CA SER A 92 4.72 12.60 -49.02
C SER A 92 4.38 11.23 -49.59
N ALA A 93 3.78 11.18 -50.77
CA ALA A 93 3.49 9.98 -51.55
C ALA A 93 3.16 10.35 -53.00
N VAL A 94 3.32 9.39 -53.90
CA VAL A 94 3.00 9.54 -55.33
C VAL A 94 2.09 8.39 -55.77
N PHE A 95 0.95 8.71 -56.37
CA PHE A 95 0.08 7.76 -57.06
C PHE A 95 0.19 8.01 -58.55
N THR A 96 0.40 6.97 -59.35
CA THR A 96 0.68 7.16 -60.78
C THR A 96 0.01 6.11 -61.66
N THR A 97 -0.52 6.58 -62.79
CA THR A 97 -0.99 5.72 -63.89
C THR A 97 0.12 5.43 -64.89
N SER A 98 1.28 6.08 -64.75
CA SER A 98 2.47 5.82 -65.58
C SER A 98 2.98 4.40 -65.38
N ILE A 99 3.32 3.75 -66.49
CA ILE A 99 3.94 2.41 -66.52
C ILE A 99 5.46 2.48 -66.69
N ASP A 100 6.04 3.69 -66.64
CA ASP A 100 7.49 3.94 -66.77
C ASP A 100 8.28 3.28 -65.62
N PRO A 101 9.13 2.28 -65.91
CA PRO A 101 9.95 1.62 -64.91
C PRO A 101 10.91 2.53 -64.14
N ASN A 102 11.35 3.62 -64.78
CA ASN A 102 12.36 4.53 -64.24
C ASN A 102 11.75 5.68 -63.43
N LEU A 103 10.42 5.81 -63.38
CA LEU A 103 9.77 6.91 -62.68
C LEU A 103 10.21 6.99 -61.22
N ALA A 104 10.30 5.86 -60.52
CA ALA A 104 10.75 5.84 -59.13
C ALA A 104 12.18 6.39 -58.99
N ARG A 105 13.10 5.95 -59.84
CA ARG A 105 14.48 6.45 -59.87
C ARG A 105 14.55 7.96 -60.12
N ARG A 106 13.61 8.52 -60.88
CA ARG A 106 13.55 9.97 -61.14
C ARG A 106 13.12 10.79 -59.91
N PHE A 107 12.55 10.17 -58.88
CA PHE A 107 12.31 10.79 -57.57
C PHE A 107 13.51 10.68 -56.60
N GLU A 108 14.61 10.01 -56.97
CA GLU A 108 15.88 9.96 -56.21
C GLU A 108 16.64 11.29 -56.28
N THR A 109 15.96 12.40 -56.03
CA THR A 109 16.59 13.72 -55.98
C THR A 109 16.73 14.18 -54.54
N ARG A 110 17.75 15.00 -54.27
CA ARG A 110 18.05 15.58 -52.94
C ARG A 110 18.20 14.54 -51.81
N GLY A 111 18.71 13.35 -52.13
CA GLY A 111 18.97 12.27 -51.15
C GLY A 111 17.79 11.35 -50.86
N ARG A 112 16.67 11.48 -51.59
CA ARG A 112 15.50 10.60 -51.44
C ARG A 112 15.76 9.18 -51.94
N GLN A 113 15.13 8.20 -51.28
CA GLN A 113 15.12 6.79 -51.64
C GLN A 113 13.66 6.30 -51.81
N PRO A 114 13.01 6.59 -52.94
CA PRO A 114 11.61 6.25 -53.17
C PRO A 114 11.35 4.74 -53.15
N GLU A 115 10.21 4.33 -52.59
CA GLU A 115 9.79 2.93 -52.49
C GLU A 115 8.67 2.64 -53.50
N SER A 116 8.84 1.64 -54.37
CA SER A 116 7.79 1.26 -55.34
C SER A 116 6.74 0.33 -54.72
N VAL A 117 5.47 0.72 -54.79
CA VAL A 117 4.31 -0.08 -54.36
C VAL A 117 3.53 -0.53 -55.60
N LEU A 118 3.54 -1.83 -55.86
CA LEU A 118 3.01 -2.41 -57.11
C LEU A 118 1.73 -3.24 -56.90
N SER A 119 1.35 -3.52 -55.65
CA SER A 119 0.22 -4.38 -55.34
C SER A 119 -0.57 -3.96 -54.10
N ILE A 120 -1.86 -4.33 -54.03
CA ILE A 120 -2.72 -4.08 -52.85
C ILE A 120 -2.16 -4.74 -51.58
N GLY A 121 -1.53 -5.91 -51.68
CA GLY A 121 -0.93 -6.57 -50.51
C GLY A 121 0.34 -5.89 -49.99
N GLN A 122 0.90 -4.94 -50.74
CA GLN A 122 2.14 -4.26 -50.40
C GLN A 122 1.84 -2.88 -49.80
N PHE A 123 2.39 -2.63 -48.61
CA PHE A 123 2.31 -1.33 -47.92
C PHE A 123 3.70 -0.73 -47.81
N ALA A 124 3.79 0.58 -47.96
CA ALA A 124 5.01 1.33 -47.72
C ALA A 124 5.39 1.28 -46.23
N ARG A 125 6.69 1.27 -45.93
CA ARG A 125 7.19 1.25 -44.53
C ARG A 125 6.70 2.44 -43.72
N VAL A 126 6.68 3.61 -44.35
CA VAL A 126 6.20 4.87 -43.78
C VAL A 126 5.32 5.53 -44.85
N PRO A 127 3.98 5.50 -44.73
CA PRO A 127 3.06 5.92 -45.80
C PRO A 127 3.20 7.38 -46.26
N ARG A 128 3.84 8.25 -45.47
CA ARG A 128 3.97 9.70 -45.72
C ARG A 128 5.43 10.19 -45.70
N SER A 129 6.41 9.30 -45.86
CA SER A 129 7.83 9.69 -45.80
C SER A 129 8.22 10.59 -46.98
N ARG A 130 8.87 11.72 -46.70
CA ARG A 130 9.42 12.62 -47.73
C ARG A 130 10.83 12.20 -48.17
N SER A 131 11.58 11.50 -47.31
CA SER A 131 12.87 10.87 -47.59
C SER A 131 12.74 9.59 -48.39
N ARG A 132 11.68 8.81 -48.13
CA ARG A 132 11.37 7.55 -48.81
C ARG A 132 9.94 7.55 -49.35
N PRO A 133 9.60 8.45 -50.29
CA PRO A 133 8.22 8.59 -50.74
C PRO A 133 7.74 7.30 -51.42
N PRO A 134 6.59 6.75 -51.00
CA PRO A 134 6.00 5.61 -51.67
C PRO A 134 5.41 6.03 -53.02
N ILE A 135 5.71 5.24 -54.04
CA ILE A 135 5.27 5.43 -55.41
C ILE A 135 4.36 4.28 -55.78
N HIS A 136 3.06 4.55 -55.74
CA HIS A 136 1.97 3.63 -56.02
C HIS A 136 1.70 3.57 -57.53
N PHE A 137 2.15 2.49 -58.17
CA PHE A 137 1.91 2.25 -59.59
C PHE A 137 0.55 1.54 -59.77
N LEU A 138 -0.49 2.30 -60.11
CA LEU A 138 -1.87 1.81 -60.19
C LEU A 138 -2.05 0.70 -61.23
N TYR A 139 -1.33 0.80 -62.35
CA TYR A 139 -1.38 -0.19 -63.42
C TYR A 139 -0.14 -1.10 -63.47
N GLY A 140 0.81 -0.98 -62.52
CA GLY A 140 2.07 -1.72 -62.53
C GLY A 140 3.14 -1.11 -63.47
N ARG A 141 4.26 -1.81 -63.67
CA ARG A 141 5.39 -1.34 -64.49
C ARG A 141 5.59 -2.16 -65.77
N ALA A 142 6.17 -1.55 -66.80
CA ALA A 142 6.42 -2.20 -68.08
C ALA A 142 7.48 -3.32 -68.01
N ASN A 143 8.44 -3.25 -67.09
CA ASN A 143 9.52 -4.24 -66.92
C ASN A 143 9.17 -5.41 -65.99
N GLU A 144 7.97 -5.41 -65.40
CA GLU A 144 7.54 -6.43 -64.45
C GLU A 144 6.91 -7.63 -65.16
N THR A 145 7.20 -8.84 -64.69
CA THR A 145 6.69 -10.09 -65.30
C THR A 145 5.54 -10.70 -64.50
N SER A 146 5.49 -10.44 -63.20
CA SER A 146 4.46 -10.95 -62.27
C SER A 146 3.06 -10.38 -62.61
N PRO A 147 2.02 -11.22 -62.74
CA PRO A 147 0.65 -10.76 -62.98
C PRO A 147 0.17 -9.70 -61.97
N GLY A 148 0.64 -9.75 -60.72
CA GLY A 148 0.28 -8.82 -59.65
C GLY A 148 1.02 -7.49 -59.65
N ALA A 149 2.12 -7.35 -60.41
CA ALA A 149 2.95 -6.12 -60.46
C ALA A 149 3.20 -5.55 -61.88
N ARG A 150 2.84 -6.30 -62.94
CA ARG A 150 3.04 -5.90 -64.34
C ARG A 150 1.95 -4.98 -64.91
N ALA A 151 2.36 -4.19 -65.90
CA ALA A 151 1.49 -3.42 -66.78
C ALA A 151 0.52 -4.30 -67.59
N PRO A 152 -0.74 -3.86 -67.80
CA PRO A 152 -1.75 -4.62 -68.54
C PRO A 152 -1.40 -4.77 -70.02
N ARG A 153 -1.53 -5.98 -70.56
CA ARG A 153 -1.19 -6.29 -71.96
C ARG A 153 -2.39 -6.58 -72.85
N SER A 154 -3.57 -6.77 -72.27
CA SER A 154 -4.79 -7.11 -72.99
C SER A 154 -5.99 -6.42 -72.34
N ARG A 155 -7.10 -6.34 -73.08
CA ARG A 155 -8.37 -5.82 -72.57
C ARG A 155 -8.84 -6.49 -71.27
N MET A 156 -8.61 -7.80 -71.12
CA MET A 156 -8.98 -8.53 -69.90
C MET A 156 -8.08 -8.13 -68.72
N GLU A 157 -6.77 -8.04 -68.93
CA GLU A 157 -5.82 -7.62 -67.90
C GLU A 157 -6.03 -6.16 -67.49
N LEU A 158 -6.40 -5.28 -68.43
CA LEU A 158 -6.72 -3.89 -68.15
C LEU A 158 -7.94 -3.77 -67.22
N ARG A 159 -8.99 -4.57 -67.47
CA ARG A 159 -10.18 -4.63 -66.58
C ARG A 159 -9.84 -5.17 -65.19
N GLN A 160 -9.04 -6.24 -65.11
CA GLN A 160 -8.57 -6.78 -63.83
C GLN A 160 -7.72 -5.76 -63.05
N ARG A 161 -6.85 -5.03 -63.75
CA ARG A 161 -6.04 -3.97 -63.17
C ARG A 161 -6.85 -2.75 -62.74
N SER A 162 -7.96 -2.45 -63.39
CA SER A 162 -8.81 -1.32 -62.99
C SER A 162 -9.46 -1.54 -61.63
N ILE A 163 -9.87 -2.78 -61.31
CA ILE A 163 -10.33 -3.16 -59.95
C ILE A 163 -9.20 -2.98 -58.94
N HIS A 164 -7.99 -3.42 -59.30
CA HIS A 164 -6.82 -3.32 -58.44
C HIS A 164 -6.37 -1.86 -58.19
N ALA A 165 -6.42 -1.02 -59.22
CA ALA A 165 -6.17 0.40 -59.16
C ALA A 165 -7.19 1.11 -58.24
N ALA A 166 -8.47 0.75 -58.32
CA ALA A 166 -9.51 1.31 -57.45
C ALA A 166 -9.20 1.10 -55.95
N ASP A 167 -8.75 -0.11 -55.58
CA ASP A 167 -8.34 -0.40 -54.19
C ASP A 167 -7.11 0.41 -53.75
N MET A 168 -6.15 0.62 -54.65
CA MET A 168 -4.99 1.46 -54.36
C MET A 168 -5.35 2.95 -54.28
N LEU A 169 -6.29 3.42 -55.10
CA LEU A 169 -6.80 4.80 -55.08
C LEU A 169 -7.51 5.14 -53.76
N ASN A 170 -8.18 4.17 -53.13
CA ASN A 170 -8.78 4.36 -51.80
C ASN A 170 -7.75 4.81 -50.74
N ARG A 171 -6.45 4.56 -50.95
CA ARG A 171 -5.39 5.00 -50.03
C ARG A 171 -5.05 6.48 -50.14
N ILE A 172 -5.49 7.16 -51.20
CA ILE A 172 -5.21 8.60 -51.38
C ILE A 172 -5.75 9.40 -50.21
N SER A 173 -6.97 9.11 -49.75
CA SER A 173 -7.59 9.79 -48.61
C SER A 173 -6.85 9.50 -47.30
N GLU A 174 -6.46 8.24 -47.08
CA GLU A 174 -5.66 7.82 -45.92
C GLU A 174 -4.30 8.54 -45.88
N THR A 175 -3.63 8.63 -47.02
CA THR A 175 -2.30 9.22 -47.11
C THR A 175 -2.34 10.75 -47.03
N THR A 176 -3.33 11.39 -47.66
CA THR A 176 -3.46 12.85 -47.70
C THR A 176 -4.01 13.41 -46.39
N THR A 177 -5.01 12.77 -45.77
CA THR A 177 -5.76 13.24 -44.59
C THR A 177 -6.49 14.58 -44.82
N PRO A 178 -7.44 14.98 -43.94
CA PRO A 178 -8.10 16.29 -44.06
C PRO A 178 -7.16 17.50 -43.93
N LEU A 179 -5.96 17.31 -43.35
CA LEU A 179 -4.97 18.37 -43.15
C LEU A 179 -4.02 18.55 -44.35
N GLY A 180 -3.98 17.60 -45.28
CA GLY A 180 -3.06 17.61 -46.43
C GLY A 180 -3.69 18.14 -47.71
N VAL A 181 -2.90 18.12 -48.79
CA VAL A 181 -3.33 18.57 -50.13
C VAL A 181 -3.00 17.49 -51.16
N LEU A 182 -3.96 17.19 -52.03
CA LEU A 182 -3.74 16.34 -53.21
C LEU A 182 -3.47 17.22 -54.43
N VAL A 183 -2.37 16.94 -55.11
CA VAL A 183 -1.96 17.64 -56.33
C VAL A 183 -2.09 16.69 -57.51
N ILE A 184 -2.84 17.08 -58.54
CA ILE A 184 -3.04 16.31 -59.77
C ILE A 184 -2.27 17.01 -60.90
N GLU A 185 -1.33 16.30 -61.52
CA GLU A 185 -0.52 16.77 -62.65
C GLU A 185 -0.38 15.67 -63.71
N GLY A 186 -0.30 16.05 -64.99
CA GLY A 186 -0.11 15.11 -66.09
C GLY A 186 -1.29 14.18 -66.39
N TYR A 187 -2.43 14.35 -65.72
CA TYR A 187 -3.63 13.54 -65.92
C TYR A 187 -4.60 14.20 -66.90
N ILE A 188 -4.95 13.49 -67.97
CA ILE A 188 -5.85 13.93 -69.04
C ILE A 188 -6.88 12.81 -69.25
N SER A 189 -8.16 13.03 -68.97
CA SER A 189 -9.16 11.96 -68.90
C SER A 189 -9.36 11.19 -70.20
N GLU A 190 -9.24 11.84 -71.36
CA GLU A 190 -9.41 11.17 -72.66
C GLU A 190 -8.17 10.34 -73.06
N ARG A 191 -7.02 10.59 -72.41
CA ARG A 191 -5.72 10.02 -72.80
C ARG A 191 -5.11 9.06 -71.77
N ASP A 192 -5.62 9.06 -70.54
CA ASP A 192 -5.15 8.19 -69.47
C ASP A 192 -5.84 6.81 -69.49
N MET A 193 -5.24 5.83 -68.80
CA MET A 193 -5.85 4.52 -68.60
C MET A 193 -6.99 4.56 -67.57
N LEU A 194 -6.90 5.47 -66.59
CA LEU A 194 -7.89 5.67 -65.54
C LEU A 194 -8.97 6.66 -65.97
N ALA A 195 -10.25 6.29 -65.85
CA ALA A 195 -11.36 7.21 -66.15
C ALA A 195 -11.50 8.30 -65.06
N ALA A 196 -12.04 9.48 -65.44
CA ALA A 196 -12.20 10.60 -64.50
C ALA A 196 -13.07 10.24 -63.29
N ASP A 197 -14.17 9.52 -63.51
CA ASP A 197 -15.05 9.06 -62.44
C ASP A 197 -14.37 8.02 -61.54
N GLU A 198 -13.49 7.17 -62.08
CA GLU A 198 -12.73 6.17 -61.30
C GLU A 198 -11.70 6.84 -60.38
N LEU A 199 -11.11 7.97 -60.80
CA LEU A 199 -10.24 8.79 -59.96
C LEU A 199 -11.04 9.54 -58.88
N LEU A 200 -12.13 10.20 -59.28
CA LEU A 200 -12.83 11.15 -58.42
C LEU A 200 -13.81 10.50 -57.44
N ALA A 201 -14.41 9.35 -57.77
CA ALA A 201 -15.34 8.65 -56.89
C ALA A 201 -14.74 8.33 -55.50
N PRO A 202 -13.56 7.66 -55.36
CA PRO A 202 -12.99 7.36 -54.05
C PRO A 202 -12.56 8.62 -53.28
N ILE A 203 -12.13 9.66 -53.99
CA ILE A 203 -11.71 10.94 -53.39
C ILE A 203 -12.93 11.74 -52.90
N SER A 204 -14.08 11.64 -53.58
CA SER A 204 -15.31 12.35 -53.21
C SER A 204 -15.91 11.89 -51.88
N LEU A 205 -15.63 10.64 -51.47
CA LEU A 205 -16.09 10.07 -50.20
C LEU A 205 -15.37 10.66 -48.98
N SER A 206 -14.15 11.19 -49.14
CA SER A 206 -13.37 11.77 -48.04
C SER A 206 -13.62 13.27 -47.79
N GLY A 207 -14.37 13.95 -48.67
CA GLY A 207 -15.11 15.20 -48.43
C GLY A 207 -14.40 16.49 -47.97
N GLU A 208 -13.17 16.45 -47.45
CA GLU A 208 -12.59 17.56 -46.67
C GLU A 208 -11.17 18.00 -47.09
N MET A 209 -10.51 17.28 -47.99
CA MET A 209 -9.13 17.58 -48.43
C MET A 209 -9.10 18.47 -49.69
N PRO A 210 -8.34 19.59 -49.71
CA PRO A 210 -8.17 20.40 -50.93
C PRO A 210 -7.47 19.63 -52.06
N ILE A 211 -8.00 19.76 -53.28
CA ILE A 211 -7.48 19.13 -54.49
C ILE A 211 -7.03 20.22 -55.46
N LEU A 212 -5.75 20.21 -55.84
CA LEU A 212 -5.16 21.15 -56.79
C LEU A 212 -4.90 20.42 -58.11
N TRP A 213 -5.63 20.78 -59.16
CA TRP A 213 -5.51 20.12 -60.47
C TRP A 213 -4.93 21.09 -61.50
N PHE A 214 -3.72 20.79 -61.98
CA PHE A 214 -2.97 21.63 -62.92
C PHE A 214 -3.06 21.11 -64.36
N GLY A 215 -2.96 22.01 -65.32
CA GLY A 215 -3.01 21.70 -66.76
C GLY A 215 -4.40 21.43 -67.33
N VAL A 216 -5.48 21.90 -66.67
CA VAL A 216 -6.87 21.67 -67.10
C VAL A 216 -7.35 22.83 -67.97
N SER A 217 -7.41 22.63 -69.29
CA SER A 217 -7.98 23.61 -70.24
C SER A 217 -9.49 23.42 -70.46
N SER A 218 -10.00 22.21 -70.28
CA SER A 218 -11.42 21.88 -70.29
C SER A 218 -11.73 20.90 -69.15
N PRO A 219 -12.80 21.13 -68.36
CA PRO A 219 -13.17 20.24 -67.28
C PRO A 219 -13.59 18.86 -67.83
N PRO A 220 -13.28 17.76 -67.13
CA PRO A 220 -13.72 16.42 -67.53
C PRO A 220 -15.25 16.31 -67.41
N ASP A 221 -15.86 15.55 -68.31
CA ASP A 221 -17.29 15.22 -68.26
C ASP A 221 -17.55 14.22 -67.12
N SER A 222 -17.80 14.75 -65.91
CA SER A 222 -17.96 13.97 -64.66
C SER A 222 -18.86 14.69 -63.66
N GLU A 223 -19.88 13.98 -63.15
CA GLU A 223 -20.76 14.50 -62.10
C GLU A 223 -19.99 14.75 -60.79
N PHE A 224 -19.01 13.89 -60.47
CA PHE A 224 -18.12 14.07 -59.32
C PHE A 224 -17.28 15.34 -59.42
N PHE A 225 -16.75 15.64 -60.60
CA PHE A 225 -15.99 16.88 -60.84
C PHE A 225 -16.87 18.11 -60.60
N SER A 226 -18.07 18.13 -61.18
CA SER A 226 -19.00 19.25 -61.04
C SER A 226 -19.40 19.48 -59.57
N THR A 227 -19.63 18.40 -58.82
CA THR A 227 -20.00 18.44 -57.40
C THR A 227 -18.86 18.95 -56.52
N LEU A 228 -17.65 18.44 -56.71
CA LEU A 228 -16.47 18.84 -55.92
C LEU A 228 -16.02 20.27 -56.24
N SER A 229 -16.21 20.73 -57.47
CA SER A 229 -15.98 22.12 -57.87
C SER A 229 -17.00 23.07 -57.22
N GLN A 230 -18.30 22.71 -57.21
CA GLN A 230 -19.33 23.51 -56.51
C GLN A 230 -19.08 23.63 -55.00
N LYS A 231 -18.50 22.60 -54.37
CA LYS A 231 -18.11 22.61 -52.95
C LYS A 231 -16.82 23.37 -52.66
N GLY A 232 -16.10 23.85 -53.69
CA GLY A 232 -14.81 24.52 -53.52
C GLY A 232 -13.68 23.59 -53.04
N ILE A 233 -13.80 22.28 -53.27
CA ILE A 233 -12.80 21.28 -52.88
C ILE A 233 -11.75 21.09 -53.97
N ILE A 234 -12.19 21.07 -55.25
CA ILE A 234 -11.29 21.05 -56.41
C ILE A 234 -11.02 22.47 -56.89
N HIS A 235 -9.74 22.82 -56.98
CA HIS A 235 -9.27 24.06 -57.59
C HIS A 235 -8.43 23.73 -58.83
N THR A 236 -8.87 24.20 -59.99
CA THR A 236 -8.19 23.97 -61.28
C THR A 236 -7.29 25.14 -61.68
N ASP A 237 -6.16 24.86 -62.33
CA ASP A 237 -5.34 25.86 -63.03
C ASP A 237 -5.06 25.38 -64.46
N GLU A 238 -5.23 26.26 -65.44
CA GLU A 238 -4.90 25.98 -66.85
C GLU A 238 -3.38 25.81 -67.05
N ARG A 239 -2.57 26.48 -66.21
CA ARG A 239 -1.12 26.34 -66.22
C ARG A 239 -0.70 24.97 -65.70
N ARG A 240 0.38 24.43 -66.25
CA ARG A 240 1.04 23.22 -65.72
C ARG A 240 1.71 23.51 -64.37
N LEU A 241 1.82 22.50 -63.51
CA LEU A 241 2.47 22.65 -62.20
C LEU A 241 3.91 23.15 -62.34
N ALA A 242 4.63 22.73 -63.38
CA ALA A 242 5.98 23.20 -63.66
C ALA A 242 6.05 24.73 -63.90
N GLU A 243 5.07 25.29 -64.60
CA GLU A 243 4.98 26.75 -64.83
C GLU A 243 4.68 27.49 -63.52
N VAL A 244 3.82 26.91 -62.67
CA VAL A 244 3.50 27.47 -61.35
C VAL A 244 4.72 27.42 -60.44
N ILE A 245 5.47 26.32 -60.42
CA ILE A 245 6.73 26.19 -59.68
C ILE A 245 7.76 27.21 -60.18
N ALA A 246 7.89 27.39 -61.50
CA ALA A 246 8.80 28.38 -62.08
C ALA A 246 8.44 29.82 -61.65
N ASP A 247 7.15 30.18 -61.68
CA ASP A 247 6.65 31.48 -61.22
C ASP A 247 6.86 31.68 -59.70
N LEU A 248 6.63 30.64 -58.88
CA LEU A 248 6.87 30.68 -57.43
C LEU A 248 8.36 30.79 -57.07
N ASN A 249 9.23 30.09 -57.81
CA ASN A 249 10.68 30.18 -57.67
C ASN A 249 11.19 31.57 -58.11
N ALA A 250 10.67 32.12 -59.21
CA ALA A 250 11.01 33.46 -59.69
C ALA A 250 10.62 34.54 -58.65
N ARG A 251 9.53 34.31 -57.89
CA ARG A 251 9.10 35.16 -56.77
C ARG A 251 9.82 34.87 -55.45
N GLN A 252 10.75 33.90 -55.42
CA GLN A 252 11.48 33.45 -54.21
C GLN A 252 10.58 33.00 -53.05
N LEU A 253 9.39 32.48 -53.36
CA LEU A 253 8.42 32.06 -52.35
C LEU A 253 8.56 30.60 -51.94
N LEU A 254 9.26 29.80 -52.76
CA LEU A 254 9.67 28.45 -52.41
C LEU A 254 11.01 28.53 -51.67
N SER A 255 11.01 28.14 -50.41
CA SER A 255 12.22 28.02 -49.60
C SER A 255 13.15 26.96 -50.24
N GLN A 256 14.34 27.37 -50.69
CA GLN A 256 15.42 26.45 -51.12
C GLN A 256 16.01 25.63 -49.94
N ALA A 257 15.48 25.79 -48.74
CA ALA A 257 15.93 25.14 -47.51
C ALA A 257 15.16 23.84 -47.28
N GLY A 258 15.65 22.75 -47.87
CA GLY A 258 15.10 21.41 -47.66
C GLY A 258 16.15 20.33 -47.91
N GLY A 259 17.31 20.45 -47.28
CA GLY A 259 18.15 19.28 -47.06
C GLY A 259 17.35 18.34 -46.16
N ILE A 260 16.95 17.18 -46.70
CA ILE A 260 16.16 16.19 -45.97
C ILE A 260 17.03 15.66 -44.82
N LEU A 261 16.71 16.09 -43.59
CA LEU A 261 17.30 15.54 -42.37
C LEU A 261 16.80 14.10 -42.18
N PRO A 262 17.68 13.12 -41.91
CA PRO A 262 17.30 11.73 -41.72
C PRO A 262 16.74 11.50 -40.29
N ASP A 263 15.53 11.97 -40.02
CA ASP A 263 14.78 11.64 -38.79
C ASP A 263 13.95 10.36 -38.95
N GLU A 264 14.48 9.36 -39.66
CA GLU A 264 13.80 8.05 -39.82
C GLU A 264 14.20 7.05 -38.73
N PRO A 265 13.25 6.23 -38.23
CA PRO A 265 13.56 5.11 -37.35
C PRO A 265 14.58 4.16 -38.00
N GLY A 266 15.65 3.84 -37.27
CA GLY A 266 16.72 2.92 -37.70
C GLY A 266 18.01 3.62 -38.13
N ILE A 267 18.04 4.96 -38.16
CA ILE A 267 19.23 5.73 -38.47
C ILE A 267 19.97 6.14 -37.18
N ILE A 268 21.28 5.90 -37.15
CA ILE A 268 22.16 6.34 -36.06
C ILE A 268 23.22 7.31 -36.60
N SER A 269 23.02 8.60 -36.35
CA SER A 269 24.02 9.65 -36.54
C SER A 269 25.15 9.57 -35.50
N LEU A 270 26.38 9.62 -35.98
CA LEU A 270 27.62 9.53 -35.21
C LEU A 270 28.29 10.91 -35.04
N ALA A 271 29.14 11.05 -34.02
CA ALA A 271 29.82 12.30 -33.70
C ALA A 271 30.75 12.83 -34.81
N ASN A 272 31.19 11.98 -35.73
CA ASN A 272 32.04 12.34 -36.87
C ASN A 272 31.23 12.87 -38.09
N GLY A 273 29.89 12.92 -38.00
CA GLY A 273 29.02 13.31 -39.10
C GLY A 273 28.57 12.17 -40.00
N ASP A 274 29.10 10.95 -39.82
CA ASP A 274 28.62 9.75 -40.51
C ASP A 274 27.29 9.27 -39.90
N PHE A 275 26.55 8.45 -40.62
CA PHE A 275 25.33 7.80 -40.13
C PHE A 275 25.30 6.32 -40.52
N VAL A 276 24.60 5.52 -39.71
CA VAL A 276 24.37 4.08 -39.95
C VAL A 276 22.88 3.85 -40.15
N ASP A 277 22.50 3.27 -41.29
CA ASP A 277 21.14 2.78 -41.54
C ASP A 277 21.08 1.29 -41.22
N ILE A 278 20.39 0.94 -40.15
CA ILE A 278 20.36 -0.43 -39.64
C ILE A 278 19.42 -1.28 -40.48
N SER A 279 19.94 -2.37 -41.04
CA SER A 279 19.11 -3.30 -41.81
C SER A 279 17.94 -3.87 -40.97
N PRO A 280 16.74 -4.08 -41.56
CA PRO A 280 15.59 -4.62 -40.83
C PRO A 280 15.87 -5.97 -40.15
N ALA A 281 16.69 -6.82 -40.78
CA ALA A 281 17.05 -8.12 -40.22
C ALA A 281 17.96 -7.99 -38.97
N LEU A 282 18.90 -7.03 -38.99
CA LEU A 282 19.71 -6.73 -37.82
C LEU A 282 18.87 -6.09 -36.72
N ARG A 283 18.01 -5.12 -37.08
CA ARG A 283 17.10 -4.45 -36.16
C ARG A 283 16.21 -5.44 -35.42
N LEU A 284 15.52 -6.33 -36.13
CA LEU A 284 14.62 -7.33 -35.55
C LEU A 284 15.35 -8.24 -34.55
N ARG A 285 16.58 -8.66 -34.89
CA ARG A 285 17.39 -9.54 -34.03
C ARG A 285 17.86 -8.84 -32.76
N VAL A 286 18.36 -7.61 -32.90
CA VAL A 286 18.92 -6.84 -31.78
C VAL A 286 17.80 -6.33 -30.88
N GLU A 287 16.71 -5.79 -31.44
CA GLU A 287 15.56 -5.26 -30.69
C GLU A 287 14.82 -6.34 -29.89
N ALA A 288 14.95 -7.63 -30.27
CA ALA A 288 14.48 -8.73 -29.43
C ALA A 288 15.20 -8.78 -28.07
N SER A 289 16.47 -8.33 -28.01
CA SER A 289 17.34 -8.41 -26.83
C SER A 289 17.70 -7.07 -26.18
N ALA A 290 17.81 -6.00 -26.96
CA ALA A 290 18.07 -4.64 -26.48
C ALA A 290 17.49 -3.60 -27.46
N ALA A 291 16.84 -2.56 -26.92
CA ALA A 291 16.34 -1.46 -27.74
C ALA A 291 17.50 -0.66 -28.34
N ILE A 292 17.39 -0.35 -29.63
CA ILE A 292 18.36 0.49 -30.34
C ILE A 292 17.91 1.95 -30.24
N LEU A 293 18.77 2.82 -29.71
CA LEU A 293 18.49 4.25 -29.63
C LEU A 293 18.90 4.94 -30.95
N ASP A 294 17.98 4.94 -31.91
CA ASP A 294 18.10 5.67 -33.17
C ASP A 294 17.81 7.19 -32.99
N ASP A 295 18.02 8.00 -34.04
CA ASP A 295 17.84 9.46 -33.96
C ASP A 295 16.40 9.86 -33.56
N SER A 296 15.39 9.03 -33.88
CA SER A 296 13.98 9.30 -33.52
C SER A 296 13.71 9.32 -32.01
N TRP A 297 14.60 8.76 -31.19
CA TRP A 297 14.52 8.81 -29.72
C TRP A 297 15.08 10.11 -29.13
N THR A 298 15.72 10.96 -29.95
CA THR A 298 16.31 12.23 -29.48
C THR A 298 15.57 13.47 -29.99
N ASN A 299 14.90 13.37 -31.14
CA ASN A 299 14.06 14.43 -31.71
C ASN A 299 12.60 14.32 -31.22
N ILE A 300 12.44 14.37 -29.90
CA ILE A 300 11.14 14.29 -29.24
C ILE A 300 10.51 15.69 -29.23
N GLN A 301 9.35 15.83 -29.87
CA GLN A 301 8.55 17.04 -29.72
C GLN A 301 7.88 17.05 -28.33
N PRO A 302 7.91 18.19 -27.62
CA PRO A 302 7.25 18.30 -26.33
C PRO A 302 5.72 18.11 -26.49
N PRO A 303 5.06 17.42 -25.55
CA PRO A 303 3.61 17.31 -25.56
C PRO A 303 2.95 18.69 -25.46
N THR A 304 1.80 18.86 -26.12
CA THR A 304 0.97 20.07 -26.04
C THR A 304 0.45 20.29 -24.62
N GLU A 305 0.19 21.53 -24.21
CA GLU A 305 -0.25 21.86 -22.84
C GLU A 305 -1.45 21.04 -22.37
N GLU A 306 -2.43 20.77 -23.24
CA GLU A 306 -3.60 19.93 -22.94
C GLU A 306 -3.26 18.46 -22.67
N SER A 307 -2.13 17.95 -23.19
CA SER A 307 -1.73 16.54 -23.09
C SER A 307 -0.58 16.27 -22.10
N VAL A 308 0.11 17.33 -21.64
CA VAL A 308 1.27 17.24 -20.72
C VAL A 308 0.93 16.48 -19.44
N ARG A 309 -0.25 16.71 -18.84
CA ARG A 309 -0.68 16.01 -17.62
C ARG A 309 -0.82 14.51 -17.85
N GLY A 310 -1.51 14.11 -18.91
CA GLY A 310 -1.65 12.71 -19.28
C GLY A 310 -0.30 12.06 -19.60
N ALA A 311 0.64 12.79 -20.17
CA ALA A 311 2.00 12.31 -20.43
C ALA A 311 2.81 12.12 -19.12
N PHE A 312 2.67 13.03 -18.15
CA PHE A 312 3.28 12.91 -16.83
C PHE A 312 2.75 11.69 -16.06
N GLU A 313 1.43 11.48 -16.05
CA GLU A 313 0.79 10.31 -15.44
C GLU A 313 1.25 9.00 -16.11
N ARG A 314 1.32 8.94 -17.45
CA ARG A 314 1.84 7.77 -18.18
C ARG A 314 3.32 7.49 -17.89
N PHE A 315 4.14 8.52 -17.71
CA PHE A 315 5.55 8.38 -17.38
C PHE A 315 5.74 7.75 -16.00
N HIS A 316 4.99 8.18 -14.99
CA HIS A 316 5.04 7.60 -13.65
C HIS A 316 4.28 6.27 -13.53
N GLY A 317 3.28 6.04 -14.39
CA GLY A 317 2.52 4.79 -14.53
C GLY A 317 3.19 3.67 -15.32
N ASP A 318 2.39 2.71 -15.83
CA ASP A 318 2.91 1.39 -16.25
C ASP A 318 2.88 1.08 -17.77
N LEU A 319 3.02 2.08 -18.64
CA LEU A 319 2.60 1.91 -20.05
C LEU A 319 3.54 2.43 -21.14
N SER A 320 4.85 2.57 -20.90
CA SER A 320 5.66 3.34 -21.86
C SER A 320 7.04 2.77 -22.26
N GLY A 321 7.45 1.62 -21.72
CA GLY A 321 8.69 0.94 -22.13
C GLY A 321 9.95 1.81 -21.97
N SER A 322 11.08 1.40 -22.55
CA SER A 322 12.33 2.19 -22.50
C SER A 322 12.24 3.51 -23.26
N ARG A 323 11.46 3.56 -24.35
CA ARG A 323 11.24 4.78 -25.14
C ARG A 323 10.49 5.85 -24.35
N GLY A 324 9.39 5.48 -23.72
CA GLY A 324 8.60 6.42 -22.93
C GLY A 324 9.29 6.92 -21.67
N LEU A 325 10.20 6.11 -21.08
CA LEU A 325 11.10 6.60 -20.03
C LEU A 325 11.98 7.74 -20.55
N ILE A 326 12.56 7.59 -21.74
CA ILE A 326 13.40 8.61 -22.37
C ILE A 326 12.58 9.84 -22.76
N GLU A 327 11.38 9.66 -23.32
CA GLU A 327 10.45 10.75 -23.66
C GLU A 327 10.04 11.58 -22.43
N GLY A 328 9.73 10.92 -21.32
CA GLY A 328 9.41 11.62 -20.08
C GLY A 328 10.61 12.34 -19.45
N ILE A 329 11.82 11.77 -19.57
CA ILE A 329 13.06 12.44 -19.14
C ILE A 329 13.32 13.69 -20.00
N ALA A 330 13.15 13.58 -21.33
CA ALA A 330 13.28 14.72 -22.24
C ALA A 330 12.25 15.82 -21.94
N SER A 331 11.05 15.43 -21.49
CA SER A 331 9.96 16.35 -21.10
C SER A 331 10.09 16.90 -19.67
N GLY A 332 11.14 16.51 -18.92
CA GLY A 332 11.39 17.02 -17.57
C GLY A 332 10.46 16.46 -16.48
N PHE A 333 9.97 15.22 -16.63
CA PHE A 333 9.07 14.57 -15.66
C PHE A 333 9.79 13.89 -14.47
N ALA A 334 11.12 14.02 -14.38
CA ALA A 334 11.92 13.49 -13.29
C ALA A 334 13.07 14.44 -12.92
N ILE A 335 13.37 14.52 -11.62
CA ILE A 335 14.53 15.25 -11.09
C ILE A 335 15.85 14.54 -11.41
N ARG A 336 16.96 15.29 -11.32
CA ARG A 336 18.31 14.72 -11.42
C ARG A 336 18.84 14.47 -10.01
N ARG A 337 19.23 13.23 -9.74
CA ARG A 337 19.80 12.85 -8.43
C ARG A 337 21.30 13.17 -8.37
N ASP A 338 21.81 13.43 -7.17
CA ASP A 338 23.21 13.83 -6.93
C ASP A 338 24.19 12.74 -7.38
N PHE A 339 23.85 11.46 -7.17
CA PHE A 339 24.69 10.33 -7.60
C PHE A 339 24.87 10.26 -9.12
N GLU A 340 23.97 10.86 -9.91
CA GLU A 340 24.06 10.84 -11.38
C GLU A 340 25.27 11.62 -11.89
N GLN A 341 25.77 12.59 -11.12
CA GLN A 341 26.99 13.32 -11.46
C GLN A 341 28.21 12.38 -11.37
N ALA A 342 28.27 11.54 -10.33
CA ALA A 342 29.32 10.53 -10.18
C ALA A 342 29.22 9.47 -11.29
N LEU A 343 28.01 9.05 -11.66
CA LEU A 343 27.78 8.12 -12.77
C LEU A 343 28.29 8.71 -14.09
N LYS A 344 27.92 9.96 -14.40
CA LYS A 344 28.35 10.66 -15.63
C LYS A 344 29.87 10.77 -15.72
N ALA A 345 30.54 11.20 -14.64
CA ALA A 345 31.99 11.33 -14.61
C ALA A 345 32.70 9.99 -14.91
N ARG A 346 32.16 8.87 -14.41
CA ARG A 346 32.70 7.53 -14.68
C ARG A 346 32.46 7.07 -16.11
N ILE A 347 31.28 7.34 -16.68
CA ILE A 347 30.98 7.04 -18.08
C ILE A 347 31.94 7.81 -19.00
N GLU A 348 32.16 9.10 -18.76
CA GLU A 348 33.08 9.93 -19.56
C GLU A 348 34.53 9.41 -19.48
N SER A 349 34.99 9.00 -18.29
CA SER A 349 36.29 8.34 -18.12
C SER A 349 36.35 7.01 -18.89
N ALA A 350 35.28 6.21 -18.80
CA ALA A 350 35.10 4.94 -19.50
C ALA A 350 34.91 5.10 -21.02
N LEU A 351 34.79 6.30 -21.57
CA LEU A 351 34.79 6.52 -23.03
C LEU A 351 36.17 6.88 -23.60
N LYS A 352 37.09 7.40 -22.78
CA LYS A 352 38.41 7.90 -23.26
C LYS A 352 39.38 6.81 -23.76
N LYS A 353 39.26 5.56 -23.32
CA LYS A 353 40.11 4.42 -23.75
C LYS A 353 39.34 3.08 -23.80
N PRO A 354 38.33 2.94 -24.66
CA PRO A 354 37.34 1.84 -24.61
C PRO A 354 37.89 0.41 -24.55
N SER A 355 39.15 0.20 -24.94
CA SER A 355 39.85 -1.08 -25.03
C SER A 355 40.52 -1.57 -23.72
N GLU A 356 40.48 -0.81 -22.62
CA GLU A 356 41.10 -1.22 -21.33
C GLU A 356 40.27 -2.28 -20.54
N ARG A 357 40.96 -3.06 -19.69
CA ARG A 357 40.46 -4.31 -19.07
C ARG A 357 39.24 -4.19 -18.13
N ASN A 358 38.90 -3.04 -17.54
CA ASN A 358 37.70 -2.85 -16.69
C ASN A 358 36.87 -1.64 -17.16
N ARG A 359 35.81 -1.85 -17.94
CA ARG A 359 34.83 -0.78 -18.29
C ARG A 359 33.40 -1.26 -18.17
N VAL A 360 33.17 -1.97 -17.06
CA VAL A 360 31.85 -2.29 -16.56
C VAL A 360 31.59 -1.33 -15.41
N ILE A 361 30.52 -0.56 -15.47
CA ILE A 361 30.08 0.32 -14.40
C ILE A 361 28.81 -0.28 -13.79
N ILE A 362 28.80 -0.50 -12.48
CA ILE A 362 27.65 -1.03 -11.76
C ILE A 362 27.01 0.10 -10.97
N LEU A 363 25.76 0.41 -11.30
CA LEU A 363 24.91 1.30 -10.52
C LEU A 363 24.08 0.46 -9.54
N HIS A 364 24.39 0.51 -8.25
CA HIS A 364 23.73 -0.32 -7.24
C HIS A 364 22.96 0.50 -6.21
N GLY A 365 21.88 -0.05 -5.67
CA GLY A 365 21.08 0.60 -4.62
C GLY A 365 19.71 -0.04 -4.43
N GLN A 366 18.93 0.44 -3.46
CA GLN A 366 17.60 -0.08 -3.13
C GLN A 366 16.59 0.08 -4.28
N SER A 367 15.50 -0.70 -4.26
CA SER A 367 14.37 -0.46 -5.15
C SER A 367 13.80 0.95 -4.93
N GLY A 368 13.44 1.65 -6.01
CA GLY A 368 12.84 3.00 -5.91
C GLY A 368 13.81 4.18 -5.74
N THR A 369 15.14 3.98 -5.73
CA THR A 369 16.12 5.09 -5.58
C THR A 369 16.40 5.89 -6.86
N GLY A 370 15.77 5.53 -7.99
CA GLY A 370 15.92 6.24 -9.27
C GLY A 370 16.95 5.64 -10.24
N LYS A 371 17.46 4.42 -10.01
CA LYS A 371 18.47 3.76 -10.90
C LYS A 371 18.05 3.71 -12.36
N SER A 372 16.82 3.26 -12.64
CA SER A 372 16.28 3.17 -14.01
C SER A 372 16.18 4.54 -14.69
N ILE A 373 15.79 5.58 -13.93
CA ILE A 373 15.73 6.96 -14.43
C ILE A 373 17.14 7.46 -14.77
N ALA A 374 18.11 7.22 -13.90
CA ALA A 374 19.50 7.62 -14.12
C ALA A 374 20.11 6.96 -15.38
N ILE A 375 19.88 5.66 -15.60
CA ILE A 375 20.37 4.97 -16.80
C ILE A 375 19.65 5.48 -18.06
N ALA A 376 18.32 5.64 -18.02
CA ALA A 376 17.59 6.19 -19.17
C ALA A 376 18.02 7.63 -19.49
N ARG A 377 18.32 8.45 -18.47
CA ARG A 377 18.86 9.81 -18.66
C ARG A 377 20.25 9.76 -19.27
N ALA A 378 21.12 8.88 -18.80
CA ALA A 378 22.43 8.66 -19.41
C ALA A 378 22.29 8.27 -20.89
N ALA A 379 21.38 7.35 -21.21
CA ALA A 379 21.09 6.92 -22.58
C ALA A 379 20.73 8.11 -23.49
N TYR A 380 19.79 8.94 -23.02
CA TYR A 380 19.35 10.14 -23.72
C TYR A 380 20.48 11.16 -23.92
N GLU A 381 21.22 11.49 -22.85
CA GLU A 381 22.30 12.48 -22.92
C GLU A 381 23.45 12.03 -23.85
N LEU A 382 23.86 10.77 -23.75
CA LEU A 382 24.90 10.18 -24.60
C LEU A 382 24.49 10.18 -26.07
N ARG A 383 23.23 9.87 -26.37
CA ARG A 383 22.74 9.85 -27.74
C ARG A 383 22.53 11.25 -28.31
N LYS A 384 21.90 12.16 -27.55
CA LYS A 384 21.54 13.51 -28.01
C LYS A 384 22.76 14.42 -28.15
N PHE A 385 23.63 14.46 -27.14
CA PHE A 385 24.73 15.43 -27.09
C PHE A 385 26.06 14.86 -27.56
N ALA A 386 26.36 13.60 -27.25
CA ALA A 386 27.63 12.97 -27.64
C ALA A 386 27.54 12.17 -28.96
N LYS A 387 26.32 11.97 -29.50
CA LYS A 387 26.07 11.18 -30.73
C LYS A 387 26.76 9.81 -30.71
N ILE A 388 26.73 9.15 -29.55
CA ILE A 388 27.31 7.81 -29.34
C ILE A 388 26.21 6.76 -29.59
N PRO A 389 26.53 5.62 -30.24
CA PRO A 389 25.61 4.49 -30.36
C PRO A 389 25.29 3.87 -29.00
N VAL A 390 24.00 3.74 -28.69
CA VAL A 390 23.51 3.21 -27.41
C VAL A 390 22.53 2.06 -27.65
N LEU A 391 22.75 0.96 -26.92
CA LEU A 391 21.81 -0.14 -26.76
C LEU A 391 21.24 -0.11 -25.34
N TYR A 392 19.93 -0.24 -25.20
CA TYR A 392 19.22 -0.24 -23.92
C TYR A 392 18.49 -1.57 -23.70
N ALA A 393 19.01 -2.42 -22.83
CA ALA A 393 18.39 -3.66 -22.40
C ALA A 393 17.61 -3.44 -21.09
N SER A 394 16.33 -3.83 -21.07
CA SER A 394 15.46 -3.74 -19.90
C SER A 394 15.08 -5.14 -19.41
N GLY A 395 15.11 -5.34 -18.09
CA GLY A 395 14.64 -6.55 -17.41
C GLY A 395 15.53 -7.78 -17.52
N ARG A 396 16.50 -7.81 -18.45
CA ARG A 396 17.45 -8.93 -18.62
C ARG A 396 18.80 -8.47 -19.15
N VAL A 397 19.83 -9.30 -18.90
CA VAL A 397 21.15 -9.18 -19.55
C VAL A 397 21.08 -9.91 -20.90
N PRO A 398 21.36 -9.24 -22.02
CA PRO A 398 21.32 -9.85 -23.35
C PRO A 398 22.47 -10.85 -23.56
N GLN A 399 22.32 -11.74 -24.54
CA GLN A 399 23.40 -12.63 -24.97
C GLN A 399 24.35 -11.91 -25.92
N ALA A 400 25.64 -12.21 -25.84
CA ALA A 400 26.65 -11.57 -26.68
C ALA A 400 26.40 -11.78 -28.20
N THR A 401 25.86 -12.94 -28.57
CA THR A 401 25.53 -13.29 -29.97
C THR A 401 24.49 -12.38 -30.59
N ASP A 402 23.58 -11.84 -29.79
CA ASP A 402 22.49 -10.99 -30.28
C ASP A 402 22.97 -9.58 -30.60
N LEU A 403 24.07 -9.14 -29.97
CA LEU A 403 24.59 -7.78 -30.06
C LEU A 403 25.84 -7.66 -30.94
N ASP A 404 26.55 -8.77 -31.20
CA ASP A 404 27.85 -8.77 -31.88
C ASP A 404 27.81 -8.12 -33.27
N ASP A 405 26.81 -8.48 -34.08
CA ASP A 405 26.65 -7.96 -35.44
C ASP A 405 26.41 -6.45 -35.45
N PHE A 406 25.60 -5.94 -34.52
CA PHE A 406 25.36 -4.51 -34.35
C PHE A 406 26.64 -3.78 -33.97
N CYS A 407 27.36 -4.28 -32.97
CA CYS A 407 28.63 -3.69 -32.54
C CYS A 407 29.62 -3.66 -33.72
N SER A 408 29.64 -4.72 -34.54
CA SER A 408 30.47 -4.78 -35.74
C SER A 408 30.09 -3.74 -36.79
N GLU A 409 28.81 -3.50 -37.01
CA GLU A 409 28.32 -2.56 -38.03
C GLU A 409 28.64 -1.11 -37.62
N ILE A 410 28.45 -0.81 -36.34
CA ILE A 410 28.82 0.48 -35.73
C ILE A 410 30.33 0.74 -35.77
N GLU A 411 31.15 -0.28 -35.52
CA GLU A 411 32.61 -0.16 -35.62
C GLU A 411 33.08 0.09 -37.06
N ARG A 412 32.43 -0.53 -38.05
CA ARG A 412 32.70 -0.28 -39.49
C ARG A 412 32.39 1.16 -39.87
N ALA A 413 31.37 1.75 -39.26
CA ALA A 413 31.03 3.16 -39.39
C ALA A 413 31.94 4.11 -38.57
N LYS A 414 33.06 3.59 -38.03
CA LYS A 414 34.10 4.35 -37.32
C LYS A 414 33.66 4.97 -36.00
N ALA A 415 32.61 4.45 -35.36
CA ALA A 415 32.25 4.87 -34.01
C ALA A 415 33.36 4.55 -33.00
N SER A 416 33.51 5.40 -31.99
CA SER A 416 34.55 5.26 -30.96
C SER A 416 34.31 4.07 -30.02
N ALA A 417 33.06 3.86 -29.62
CA ALA A 417 32.59 2.73 -28.83
C ALA A 417 31.06 2.59 -28.94
N THR A 418 30.54 1.41 -28.60
CA THR A 418 29.11 1.19 -28.36
C THR A 418 28.84 1.15 -26.86
N ILE A 419 27.84 1.89 -26.38
CA ILE A 419 27.41 1.85 -24.97
C ILE A 419 26.26 0.86 -24.84
N ILE A 420 26.39 -0.07 -23.89
CA ILE A 420 25.37 -1.06 -23.55
C ILE A 420 24.87 -0.77 -22.15
N LEU A 421 23.60 -0.39 -22.05
CA LEU A 421 22.92 -0.08 -20.79
C LEU A 421 21.99 -1.23 -20.43
N CYS A 422 22.22 -1.87 -19.29
CA CYS A 422 21.43 -3.01 -18.82
C CYS A 422 20.70 -2.65 -17.53
N ASP A 423 19.44 -2.27 -17.65
CA ASP A 423 18.56 -2.05 -16.50
C ASP A 423 17.86 -3.35 -16.11
N SER A 424 18.53 -4.18 -15.30
CA SER A 424 18.06 -5.54 -14.98
C SER A 424 18.26 -5.98 -13.52
N ASN A 425 18.85 -5.14 -12.66
CA ASN A 425 19.15 -5.43 -11.25
C ASN A 425 19.84 -6.79 -11.00
N GLN A 426 20.68 -7.25 -11.94
CA GLN A 426 21.39 -8.53 -11.85
C GLN A 426 22.69 -8.42 -11.03
N PRO A 427 23.25 -9.56 -10.55
CA PRO A 427 24.56 -9.57 -9.89
C PRO A 427 25.69 -9.08 -10.83
N PRO A 428 26.71 -8.36 -10.33
CA PRO A 428 27.82 -7.82 -11.12
C PRO A 428 28.47 -8.81 -12.08
N ARG A 429 28.62 -10.08 -11.65
CA ARG A 429 29.23 -11.16 -12.45
C ARG A 429 28.61 -11.31 -13.84
N ARG A 430 27.29 -11.24 -13.97
CA ARG A 430 26.61 -11.40 -15.28
C ARG A 430 26.99 -10.32 -16.27
N TYR A 431 27.23 -9.11 -15.79
CA TYR A 431 27.67 -7.97 -16.61
C TYR A 431 29.13 -8.12 -17.06
N TYR A 432 30.00 -8.60 -16.15
CA TYR A 432 31.39 -8.93 -16.50
C TYR A 432 31.46 -10.05 -17.55
N ASP A 433 30.61 -11.08 -17.43
CA ASP A 433 30.56 -12.20 -18.39
C ASP A 433 30.18 -11.72 -19.81
N LEU A 434 29.13 -10.89 -19.93
CA LEU A 434 28.72 -10.29 -21.20
C LEU A 434 29.83 -9.39 -21.79
N ALA A 435 30.43 -8.53 -20.95
CA ALA A 435 31.51 -7.66 -21.38
C ALA A 435 32.73 -8.46 -21.87
N SER A 436 33.08 -9.54 -21.17
CA SER A 436 34.17 -10.45 -21.54
C SER A 436 33.91 -11.12 -22.90
N ALA A 437 32.69 -11.64 -23.12
CA ALA A 437 32.31 -12.33 -24.35
C ALA A 437 32.32 -11.42 -25.59
N LEU A 438 31.85 -10.18 -25.49
CA LEU A 438 31.91 -9.22 -26.60
C LEU A 438 33.35 -8.77 -26.88
N ARG A 439 34.15 -8.57 -25.82
CA ARG A 439 35.56 -8.19 -25.96
C ARG A 439 36.44 -9.29 -26.53
N SER A 440 36.16 -10.57 -26.24
CA SER A 440 36.90 -11.68 -26.85
C SER A 440 36.74 -11.72 -28.37
N ARG A 441 35.70 -11.06 -28.92
CA ARG A 441 35.51 -10.85 -30.37
C ARG A 441 36.05 -9.51 -30.88
N GLY A 442 36.78 -8.77 -30.05
CA GLY A 442 37.42 -7.50 -30.41
C GLY A 442 36.53 -6.27 -30.29
N ARG A 443 35.32 -6.37 -29.70
CA ARG A 443 34.37 -5.26 -29.66
C ARG A 443 34.75 -4.16 -28.69
N ARG A 444 34.57 -2.90 -29.12
CA ARG A 444 34.81 -1.68 -28.34
C ARG A 444 33.53 -1.25 -27.61
N ILE A 445 33.36 -1.73 -26.39
CA ILE A 445 32.14 -1.52 -25.60
C ILE A 445 32.40 -0.91 -24.22
N VAL A 446 31.42 -0.14 -23.75
CA VAL A 446 31.28 0.29 -22.35
C VAL A 446 29.94 -0.24 -21.85
N LEU A 447 29.95 -1.01 -20.77
CA LEU A 447 28.73 -1.63 -20.24
C LEU A 447 28.37 -1.00 -18.90
N ILE A 448 27.13 -0.56 -18.74
CA ILE A 448 26.58 -0.08 -17.46
C ILE A 448 25.43 -0.97 -17.04
N GLY A 449 25.50 -1.57 -15.86
CA GLY A 449 24.47 -2.46 -15.32
C GLY A 449 23.86 -1.93 -14.02
N THR A 450 22.57 -2.19 -13.79
CA THR A 450 21.94 -1.96 -12.47
C THR A 450 22.07 -3.18 -11.56
N SER A 451 22.24 -2.97 -10.25
CA SER A 451 22.16 -4.03 -9.24
C SER A 451 21.34 -3.57 -8.03
N TYR A 452 20.81 -4.52 -7.26
CA TYR A 452 20.41 -4.20 -5.88
C TYR A 452 21.64 -3.82 -5.05
N ARG A 453 21.41 -3.21 -3.88
CA ARG A 453 22.48 -2.62 -3.07
C ARG A 453 23.57 -3.65 -2.77
N LEU A 454 24.83 -3.26 -3.01
CA LEU A 454 26.02 -4.04 -2.71
C LEU A 454 26.74 -3.34 -1.54
N GLU A 455 27.06 -4.04 -0.46
CA GLU A 455 27.91 -3.48 0.60
C GLU A 455 29.39 -3.66 0.27
N ARG A 456 30.21 -2.67 0.69
CA ARG A 456 31.67 -2.76 0.58
C ARG A 456 32.18 -3.72 1.65
N GLY A 457 32.94 -4.74 1.25
CA GLY A 457 33.64 -5.59 2.21
C GLY A 457 34.55 -4.74 3.12
N ARG A 458 34.49 -4.97 4.44
CA ARG A 458 35.20 -4.21 5.49
C ARG A 458 36.72 -4.07 5.29
N ASP A 459 37.34 -4.84 4.39
CA ASP A 459 38.79 -4.82 4.13
C ASP A 459 39.22 -3.88 2.99
N LYS A 460 38.31 -3.13 2.36
CA LYS A 460 38.64 -2.22 1.25
C LYS A 460 38.00 -0.84 1.42
N ASP A 461 38.66 0.02 2.18
CA ASP A 461 38.34 1.47 2.27
C ASP A 461 38.61 2.24 0.96
N ALA A 462 39.23 1.60 -0.04
CA ALA A 462 39.39 2.19 -1.36
C ALA A 462 38.06 2.14 -2.15
N PRO A 463 37.57 3.25 -2.72
CA PRO A 463 36.38 3.24 -3.56
C PRO A 463 36.63 2.35 -4.78
N ASP A 464 35.83 1.30 -4.95
CA ASP A 464 35.86 0.49 -6.15
C ASP A 464 35.52 1.38 -7.36
N PRO A 465 36.43 1.53 -8.34
CA PRO A 465 36.23 2.41 -9.50
C PRO A 465 34.99 2.01 -10.33
N ASP A 466 34.55 0.75 -10.24
CA ASP A 466 33.46 0.23 -11.06
C ASP A 466 32.07 0.42 -10.39
N LEU A 467 31.99 0.73 -9.07
CA LEU A 467 30.71 0.76 -8.32
C LEU A 467 30.19 2.18 -7.98
N VAL A 468 29.00 2.54 -8.45
CA VAL A 468 28.28 3.78 -8.10
C VAL A 468 27.07 3.44 -7.24
N GLU A 469 26.97 4.03 -6.05
CA GLU A 469 25.83 3.81 -5.15
C GLU A 469 24.71 4.85 -5.39
N ALA A 470 23.50 4.36 -5.62
CA ALA A 470 22.26 5.14 -5.64
C ALA A 470 21.64 5.14 -4.24
N LEU A 471 22.02 6.15 -3.45
CA LEU A 471 21.58 6.33 -2.06
C LEU A 471 20.06 6.53 -1.94
N PRO A 472 19.40 6.04 -0.87
CA PRO A 472 17.99 6.30 -0.59
C PRO A 472 17.72 7.69 0.00
N GLU A 473 18.73 8.32 0.63
CA GLU A 473 18.60 9.67 1.17
C GLU A 473 18.40 10.70 0.04
N VAL A 474 17.71 11.80 0.36
CA VAL A 474 17.45 12.92 -0.56
C VAL A 474 18.14 14.15 0.01
N SER A 475 18.98 14.82 -0.79
CA SER A 475 19.63 16.08 -0.36
C SER A 475 18.64 17.25 -0.34
N GLU A 476 18.99 18.35 0.33
CA GLU A 476 18.13 19.55 0.35
C GLU A 476 17.84 20.09 -1.06
N ARG A 477 18.82 20.01 -1.96
CA ARG A 477 18.67 20.39 -3.35
C ARG A 477 17.67 19.49 -4.06
N GLU A 478 17.86 18.18 -3.97
CA GLU A 478 16.96 17.21 -4.59
C GLU A 478 15.53 17.32 -4.04
N LEU A 479 15.37 17.59 -2.74
CA LEU A 479 14.07 17.80 -2.11
C LEU A 479 13.37 19.05 -2.68
N THR A 480 14.14 20.12 -2.91
CA THR A 480 13.63 21.35 -3.53
C THR A 480 13.16 21.09 -4.96
N ASP A 481 13.99 20.40 -5.76
CA ASP A 481 13.65 20.03 -7.15
C ASP A 481 12.42 19.10 -7.20
N LEU A 482 12.32 18.16 -6.26
CA LEU A 482 11.19 17.24 -6.13
C LEU A 482 9.90 17.97 -5.78
N THR A 483 9.97 18.92 -4.85
CA THR A 483 8.82 19.72 -4.42
C THR A 483 8.32 20.57 -5.59
N ALA A 484 9.22 21.24 -6.30
CA ALA A 484 8.88 22.02 -7.50
C ALA A 484 8.26 21.15 -8.60
N LEU A 485 8.73 19.92 -8.79
CA LEU A 485 8.17 18.98 -9.76
C LEU A 485 6.74 18.57 -9.39
N VAL A 486 6.47 18.26 -8.11
CA VAL A 486 5.13 17.88 -7.64
C VAL A 486 4.17 19.07 -7.73
N GLU A 487 4.58 20.25 -7.26
CA GLU A 487 3.78 21.48 -7.34
C GLU A 487 3.38 21.81 -8.79
N LYS A 488 4.30 21.59 -9.74
CA LYS A 488 4.06 21.86 -11.16
C LYS A 488 2.93 21.01 -11.76
N TYR A 489 2.75 19.76 -11.33
CA TYR A 489 1.86 18.80 -11.99
C TYR A 489 0.65 18.34 -11.15
N GLU A 490 0.72 18.39 -9.82
CA GLU A 490 -0.36 17.98 -8.90
C GLU A 490 -1.01 19.18 -8.15
N GLY A 491 -0.44 20.38 -8.26
CA GLY A 491 -0.95 21.61 -7.62
C GLY A 491 -0.47 21.82 -6.17
N THR A 492 -0.74 23.01 -5.62
CA THR A 492 -0.21 23.48 -4.32
C THR A 492 -0.93 22.92 -3.08
N GLU A 493 -1.99 22.15 -3.23
CA GLU A 493 -2.77 21.61 -2.10
C GLU A 493 -2.11 20.39 -1.42
N ILE A 494 -1.18 19.71 -2.09
CA ILE A 494 -0.45 18.57 -1.53
C ILE A 494 0.78 19.09 -0.78
N SER A 495 0.63 19.35 0.51
CA SER A 495 1.77 19.71 1.37
C SER A 495 2.73 18.52 1.51
N MET A 496 3.89 18.60 0.84
CA MET A 496 5.03 17.73 1.17
C MET A 496 5.37 17.91 2.67
N PRO A 497 5.70 16.83 3.41
CA PRO A 497 6.07 16.95 4.82
C PRO A 497 7.28 17.88 5.00
N ASN A 498 7.25 18.65 6.08
CA ASN A 498 8.13 19.78 6.42
C ASN A 498 9.62 19.63 6.02
N ARG A 499 10.28 20.72 5.63
CA ARG A 499 11.72 20.78 5.24
C ARG A 499 12.70 20.16 6.25
N ASN A 500 12.30 20.03 7.52
CA ASN A 500 13.04 19.29 8.56
C ASN A 500 13.20 17.78 8.27
N ALA A 501 12.61 17.26 7.18
CA ALA A 501 12.77 15.90 6.69
C ALA A 501 13.95 15.71 5.71
N ALA A 502 14.69 16.76 5.34
CA ALA A 502 15.93 16.63 4.57
C ALA A 502 16.89 15.69 5.32
N ASN A 503 17.39 14.63 4.67
CA ASN A 503 18.07 13.44 5.24
C ASN A 503 17.19 12.29 5.76
N SER A 504 15.87 12.36 5.71
CA SER A 504 15.04 11.19 6.06
C SER A 504 15.11 10.12 4.96
N LYS A 505 15.41 8.88 5.34
CA LYS A 505 15.53 7.72 4.44
C LYS A 505 14.23 7.29 3.76
N HIS A 506 13.14 8.03 3.99
CA HIS A 506 11.77 7.60 3.66
C HIS A 506 10.99 8.62 2.81
N ILE A 507 11.62 9.68 2.31
CA ILE A 507 10.98 10.66 1.40
C ILE A 507 10.54 10.02 0.09
N LEU A 508 11.40 9.21 -0.55
CA LEU A 508 11.05 8.59 -1.83
C LEU A 508 9.86 7.62 -1.72
N PRO A 509 9.77 6.75 -0.69
CA PRO A 509 8.56 5.99 -0.40
C PRO A 509 7.32 6.85 -0.12
N LEU A 510 7.44 8.05 0.45
CA LEU A 510 6.29 8.92 0.71
C LEU A 510 5.64 9.43 -0.59
N LEU A 511 6.41 9.58 -1.68
CA LEU A 511 5.86 9.90 -3.00
C LEU A 511 4.84 8.87 -3.49
N TYR A 512 4.86 7.64 -2.98
CA TYR A 512 3.84 6.60 -3.24
C TYR A 512 2.43 7.01 -2.80
N ARG A 513 2.33 7.80 -1.73
CA ARG A 513 1.05 8.30 -1.23
C ARG A 513 0.50 9.42 -2.12
N ILE A 514 1.40 10.19 -2.74
CA ILE A 514 1.10 11.38 -3.53
C ILE A 514 0.81 10.98 -4.99
N LEU A 515 1.73 10.24 -5.64
CA LEU A 515 1.63 9.80 -7.03
C LEU A 515 1.03 8.40 -7.12
N SER A 516 -0.30 8.31 -7.02
CA SER A 516 -1.04 7.03 -7.03
C SER A 516 -0.82 6.19 -8.29
N VAL A 517 -0.43 6.81 -9.40
CA VAL A 517 -0.18 6.16 -10.70
C VAL A 517 1.13 5.36 -10.70
N GLY A 518 2.11 5.72 -9.87
CA GLY A 518 3.43 5.06 -9.80
C GLY A 518 3.51 3.79 -8.96
N ARG A 519 2.38 3.35 -8.38
CA ARG A 519 2.34 2.24 -7.42
C ARG A 519 2.75 0.91 -8.03
N SER A 520 2.35 0.62 -9.27
CA SER A 520 2.61 -0.68 -9.90
C SER A 520 4.09 -0.93 -10.19
N ARG A 521 4.84 0.10 -10.61
CA ARG A 521 6.29 0.03 -10.83
C ARG A 521 7.05 -0.24 -9.54
N ILE A 522 6.69 0.44 -8.46
CA ILE A 522 7.31 0.26 -7.14
C ILE A 522 7.02 -1.16 -6.62
N ILE A 523 5.77 -1.62 -6.72
CA ILE A 523 5.40 -3.00 -6.35
C ILE A 523 6.24 -4.00 -7.14
N THR A 524 6.38 -3.82 -8.46
CA THR A 524 7.17 -4.71 -9.31
C THR A 524 8.65 -4.70 -8.91
N GLY A 525 9.23 -3.53 -8.62
CA GLY A 525 10.60 -3.40 -8.15
C GLY A 525 10.85 -4.07 -6.79
N ILE A 526 10.01 -3.79 -5.78
CA ILE A 526 10.10 -4.41 -4.44
C ILE A 526 9.90 -5.93 -4.53
N THR A 527 8.96 -6.39 -5.36
CA THR A 527 8.74 -7.84 -5.56
C THR A 527 9.95 -8.49 -6.24
N GLY A 528 10.58 -7.80 -7.19
CA GLY A 528 11.82 -8.23 -7.82
C GLY A 528 13.00 -8.31 -6.84
N GLU A 529 13.10 -7.34 -5.92
CA GLU A 529 14.09 -7.32 -4.85
C GLU A 529 13.88 -8.51 -3.90
N ALA A 530 12.64 -8.75 -3.46
CA ALA A 530 12.30 -9.89 -2.62
C ALA A 530 12.68 -11.24 -3.27
N ARG A 531 12.41 -11.41 -4.58
CA ARG A 531 12.85 -12.62 -5.31
C ARG A 531 14.36 -12.77 -5.40
N SER A 532 15.09 -11.66 -5.55
CA SER A 532 16.56 -11.68 -5.54
C SER A 532 17.10 -12.09 -4.17
N THR A 533 16.54 -11.53 -3.10
CA THR A 533 16.87 -11.90 -1.71
C THR A 533 16.55 -13.37 -1.43
N GLU A 534 15.43 -13.87 -1.95
CA GLU A 534 15.03 -15.28 -1.85
C GLU A 534 16.08 -16.22 -2.47
N GLU A 535 16.55 -15.92 -3.68
CA GLU A 535 17.59 -16.70 -4.37
C GLU A 535 18.94 -16.62 -3.64
N GLU A 536 19.31 -15.45 -3.14
CA GLU A 536 20.55 -15.29 -2.39
C GLU A 536 20.54 -16.07 -1.07
N LEU A 537 19.42 -16.04 -0.34
CA LEU A 537 19.19 -16.87 0.84
C LEU A 537 19.29 -18.35 0.51
N ARG A 538 18.70 -18.78 -0.62
CA ARG A 538 18.74 -20.17 -1.08
C ARG A 538 20.16 -20.64 -1.35
N VAL A 539 20.98 -19.81 -2.02
CA VAL A 539 22.39 -20.12 -2.28
C VAL A 539 23.19 -20.19 -0.99
N ARG A 540 23.05 -19.19 -0.10
CA ARG A 540 23.77 -19.14 1.18
C ARG A 540 23.38 -20.31 2.09
N ALA A 541 22.10 -20.64 2.17
CA ALA A 541 21.61 -21.71 3.03
C ALA A 541 22.18 -23.10 2.67
N LYS A 542 22.50 -23.36 1.39
CA LYS A 542 23.11 -24.62 0.92
C LYS A 542 24.54 -24.82 1.40
N SER A 543 25.28 -23.75 1.68
CA SER A 543 26.71 -23.77 2.02
C SER A 543 26.98 -23.06 3.33
N THR A 544 26.15 -23.28 4.36
CA THR A 544 26.31 -22.61 5.67
C THR A 544 27.58 -23.15 6.34
N PRO A 545 28.50 -22.29 6.83
CA PRO A 545 29.76 -22.74 7.38
C PRO A 545 29.58 -23.48 8.73
N LEU A 546 30.36 -24.54 8.94
CA LEU A 546 30.46 -25.21 10.24
C LEU A 546 31.24 -24.35 11.25
N THR A 547 30.79 -24.30 12.49
CA THR A 547 31.34 -23.50 13.61
C THR A 547 32.83 -23.75 13.89
N LYS A 548 33.50 -22.79 14.55
CA LYS A 548 34.96 -22.75 14.77
C LYS A 548 35.51 -23.83 15.71
N THR A 549 34.72 -24.39 16.62
CA THR A 549 35.16 -25.53 17.45
C THR A 549 35.07 -26.83 16.66
N ARG A 550 35.98 -27.01 15.72
CA ARG A 550 36.12 -28.25 14.95
C ARG A 550 37.01 -29.21 15.72
N THR A 551 36.64 -30.49 15.77
CA THR A 551 37.55 -31.50 16.29
C THR A 551 38.73 -31.64 15.32
N ALA A 552 39.91 -32.01 15.81
CA ALA A 552 41.07 -32.26 14.95
C ALA A 552 40.77 -33.27 13.83
N LEU A 553 39.87 -34.23 14.09
CA LEU A 553 39.37 -35.17 13.09
C LEU A 553 38.58 -34.46 11.98
N ALA A 554 37.68 -33.54 12.32
CA ALA A 554 36.89 -32.79 11.34
C ALA A 554 37.76 -31.93 10.42
N GLU A 555 38.82 -31.31 10.95
CA GLU A 555 39.78 -30.56 10.13
C GLU A 555 40.55 -31.45 9.16
N GLN A 556 41.00 -32.63 9.60
CA GLN A 556 41.69 -33.59 8.74
C GLN A 556 40.78 -34.16 7.65
N LEU A 557 39.49 -34.38 7.93
CA LEU A 557 38.51 -34.84 6.94
C LEU A 557 38.26 -33.78 5.85
N ILE A 558 38.20 -32.49 6.23
CA ILE A 558 38.08 -31.38 5.27
C ILE A 558 39.36 -31.25 4.44
N ALA A 559 40.54 -31.31 5.08
CA ALA A 559 41.83 -31.25 4.40
C ALA A 559 42.04 -32.42 3.42
N ALA A 560 41.48 -33.59 3.72
CA ALA A 560 41.48 -34.76 2.86
C ALA A 560 40.44 -34.70 1.72
N GLY A 561 39.62 -33.64 1.65
CA GLY A 561 38.57 -33.48 0.62
C GLY A 561 37.37 -34.41 0.80
N LEU A 562 37.18 -35.00 1.98
CA LEU A 562 36.06 -35.90 2.27
C LEU A 562 34.79 -35.15 2.72
N HIS A 563 34.89 -33.84 3.01
CA HIS A 563 33.76 -32.99 3.37
C HIS A 563 34.08 -31.50 3.09
N ASP A 564 33.12 -30.73 2.58
CA ASP A 564 33.32 -29.33 2.14
C ASP A 564 33.30 -28.30 3.29
N GLY A 565 33.37 -28.74 4.54
CA GLY A 565 33.31 -27.84 5.71
C GLY A 565 32.04 -27.01 5.90
N SER A 566 30.94 -27.34 5.20
CA SER A 566 29.65 -26.63 5.24
C SER A 566 28.47 -27.61 5.30
N PHE A 567 27.28 -27.12 5.65
CA PHE A 567 26.04 -27.90 5.67
C PHE A 567 24.86 -27.12 5.07
N SER A 568 23.83 -27.84 4.64
CA SER A 568 22.57 -27.26 4.18
C SER A 568 21.64 -27.00 5.36
N LEU A 569 21.22 -25.74 5.54
CA LEU A 569 20.32 -25.37 6.64
C LEU A 569 18.87 -25.84 6.42
N PHE A 570 18.41 -25.78 5.16
CA PHE A 570 17.06 -26.14 4.75
C PHE A 570 17.06 -27.42 3.90
N GLU A 571 15.93 -28.12 3.89
CA GLU A 571 15.69 -29.22 2.96
C GLU A 571 15.57 -28.71 1.52
N ASN A 572 16.08 -29.48 0.56
CA ASN A 572 15.98 -29.13 -0.86
C ASN A 572 14.56 -29.41 -1.36
N ASP A 573 13.75 -28.37 -1.51
CA ASP A 573 12.43 -28.42 -2.12
C ASP A 573 12.45 -27.72 -3.49
N GLU A 574 12.81 -28.46 -4.54
CA GLU A 574 12.90 -27.92 -5.91
C GLU A 574 11.56 -27.47 -6.47
N ILE A 575 10.46 -28.13 -6.09
CA ILE A 575 9.11 -27.79 -6.53
C ILE A 575 8.68 -26.50 -5.82
N GLY A 576 8.87 -26.43 -4.50
CA GLY A 576 8.57 -25.22 -3.73
C GLY A 576 9.41 -24.02 -4.14
N ALA A 577 10.67 -24.21 -4.54
CA ALA A 577 11.53 -23.15 -5.04
C ALA A 577 10.99 -22.48 -6.32
N GLN A 578 10.30 -23.23 -7.19
CA GLN A 578 9.67 -22.65 -8.40
C GLN A 578 8.50 -21.71 -8.06
N PHE A 579 7.77 -22.01 -6.98
CA PHE A 579 6.62 -21.22 -6.53
C PHE A 579 6.96 -20.24 -5.40
N GLY A 580 8.21 -20.21 -4.93
CA GLY A 580 8.63 -19.43 -3.77
C GLY A 580 7.96 -19.86 -2.46
N SER A 581 7.61 -21.14 -2.34
CA SER A 581 7.03 -21.75 -1.13
C SER A 581 8.03 -22.60 -0.34
N ASP A 582 9.28 -22.65 -0.80
CA ASP A 582 10.39 -23.27 -0.07
C ASP A 582 10.77 -22.45 1.19
N ALA A 583 11.73 -22.93 1.98
CA ALA A 583 12.08 -22.28 3.24
C ALA A 583 12.55 -20.82 3.10
N PRO A 584 13.41 -20.44 2.12
CA PRO A 584 13.73 -19.04 1.82
C PRO A 584 12.50 -18.18 1.48
N GLY A 585 11.58 -18.70 0.66
CA GLY A 585 10.34 -18.00 0.33
C GLY A 585 9.44 -17.79 1.55
N ARG A 586 9.28 -18.83 2.39
CA ARG A 586 8.52 -18.76 3.64
C ARG A 586 9.13 -17.81 4.67
N LEU A 587 10.46 -17.71 4.73
CA LEU A 587 11.14 -16.73 5.59
C LEU A 587 10.74 -15.30 5.23
N ILE A 588 10.72 -14.96 3.94
CA ILE A 588 10.27 -13.65 3.47
C ILE A 588 8.80 -13.46 3.86
N ASP A 589 7.94 -14.47 3.62
CA ASP A 589 6.53 -14.38 3.98
C ASP A 589 6.31 -14.16 5.49
N TYR A 590 7.10 -14.80 6.37
CA TYR A 590 7.05 -14.59 7.82
C TYR A 590 7.41 -13.15 8.20
N VAL A 591 8.57 -12.66 7.74
CA VAL A 591 9.06 -11.30 8.06
C VAL A 591 8.07 -10.25 7.55
N MET A 592 7.52 -10.44 6.34
CA MET A 592 6.57 -9.49 5.77
C MET A 592 5.20 -9.56 6.48
N ALA A 593 4.68 -10.75 6.81
CA ALA A 593 3.41 -10.88 7.52
C ALA A 593 3.47 -10.25 8.92
N ALA A 594 4.51 -10.55 9.70
CA ALA A 594 4.70 -9.96 11.03
C ALA A 594 5.01 -8.45 10.93
N GLY A 595 5.85 -8.06 9.98
CA GLY A 595 6.22 -6.67 9.74
C GLY A 595 5.06 -5.79 9.28
N ARG A 596 4.05 -6.37 8.60
CA ARG A 596 2.80 -5.68 8.26
C ARG A 596 2.02 -5.28 9.52
N LEU A 597 2.13 -6.07 10.58
CA LEU A 597 1.59 -5.80 11.92
C LEU A 597 2.57 -5.01 12.81
N ASN A 598 3.71 -4.58 12.26
CA ASN A 598 4.77 -3.87 12.98
C ASN A 598 5.40 -4.70 14.12
N CYS A 599 5.50 -6.02 13.93
CA CYS A 599 6.15 -6.94 14.87
C CYS A 599 7.49 -7.43 14.31
N SER A 600 8.58 -7.17 15.03
CA SER A 600 9.93 -7.68 14.70
C SER A 600 10.09 -9.11 15.22
N ILE A 601 10.58 -10.03 14.38
CA ILE A 601 10.66 -11.46 14.71
C ILE A 601 12.04 -11.80 15.29
N PRO A 602 12.14 -12.49 16.43
CA PRO A 602 13.41 -13.06 16.88
C PRO A 602 14.00 -14.03 15.84
N ILE A 603 15.27 -13.87 15.48
CA ILE A 603 15.90 -14.68 14.42
C ILE A 603 15.89 -16.17 14.78
N SER A 604 16.14 -16.50 16.04
CA SER A 604 16.12 -17.88 16.55
C SER A 604 14.75 -18.54 16.33
N LEU A 605 13.66 -17.78 16.48
CA LEU A 605 12.30 -18.24 16.18
C LEU A 605 12.09 -18.45 14.68
N ALA A 606 12.44 -17.46 13.85
CA ALA A 606 12.25 -17.52 12.39
C ALA A 606 12.96 -18.74 11.77
N ILE A 607 14.19 -19.01 12.21
CA ILE A 607 14.97 -20.15 11.71
C ILE A 607 14.37 -21.47 12.20
N ARG A 608 13.98 -21.56 13.48
CA ARG A 608 13.40 -22.77 14.06
C ARG A 608 12.13 -23.23 13.36
N VAL A 609 11.30 -22.29 12.92
CA VAL A 609 10.06 -22.60 12.18
C VAL A 609 10.36 -23.15 10.78
N LEU A 610 11.53 -22.83 10.21
CA LEU A 610 11.94 -23.19 8.85
C LEU A 610 12.85 -24.41 8.78
N SER A 611 13.69 -24.62 9.80
CA SER A 611 14.73 -25.64 9.79
C SER A 611 14.26 -26.95 10.40
N SER A 612 14.53 -28.08 9.73
CA SER A 612 14.47 -29.41 10.35
C SER A 612 15.65 -29.68 11.29
N HIS A 613 16.65 -28.78 11.34
CA HIS A 613 17.78 -28.83 12.25
C HIS A 613 17.41 -28.34 13.66
N SER A 614 17.63 -29.20 14.66
CA SER A 614 17.32 -28.92 16.07
C SER A 614 18.41 -28.12 16.81
N ALA A 615 19.56 -27.87 16.18
CA ALA A 615 20.69 -27.20 16.82
C ALA A 615 20.63 -25.67 16.64
N PRO A 616 20.91 -24.89 17.70
CA PRO A 616 20.96 -23.43 17.59
C PRO A 616 22.13 -23.02 16.68
N LEU A 617 21.90 -22.03 15.82
CA LEU A 617 22.94 -21.45 14.99
C LEU A 617 23.78 -20.45 15.79
N ASP A 618 25.07 -20.42 15.51
CA ASP A 618 26.00 -19.42 16.06
C ASP A 618 25.87 -18.08 15.32
N TRP A 619 26.34 -17.00 15.95
CA TRP A 619 26.35 -15.64 15.37
C TRP A 619 27.06 -15.60 14.01
N GLU A 620 28.16 -16.33 13.81
CA GLU A 620 28.86 -16.37 12.51
C GLU A 620 27.98 -16.98 11.41
N GLN A 621 27.13 -17.96 11.74
CA GLN A 621 26.23 -18.62 10.81
C GLN A 621 25.01 -17.76 10.51
N ILE A 622 24.42 -17.16 11.55
CA ILE A 622 23.32 -16.18 11.42
C ILE A 622 23.79 -15.00 10.56
N ARG A 623 24.99 -14.48 10.82
CA ARG A 623 25.60 -13.45 10.00
C ARG A 623 25.80 -13.93 8.56
N PHE A 624 26.34 -15.12 8.33
CA PHE A 624 26.54 -15.61 6.96
C PHE A 624 25.24 -15.66 6.14
N ILE A 625 24.12 -16.08 6.75
CA ILE A 625 22.84 -16.25 6.06
C ILE A 625 22.16 -14.89 5.80
N PHE A 626 22.09 -14.03 6.82
CA PHE A 626 21.21 -12.85 6.80
C PHE A 626 21.95 -11.52 6.61
N TRP A 627 23.27 -11.47 6.81
CA TRP A 627 24.05 -10.24 6.64
C TRP A 627 24.09 -9.84 5.16
N ASP A 628 24.07 -8.54 4.87
CA ASP A 628 23.97 -7.96 3.51
C ASP A 628 22.60 -8.09 2.81
N LEU A 629 21.58 -8.67 3.45
CA LEU A 629 20.22 -8.69 2.90
C LEU A 629 19.49 -7.37 3.22
N ASP A 630 19.56 -6.42 2.30
CA ASP A 630 18.99 -5.06 2.49
C ASP A 630 17.45 -5.04 2.59
N LEU A 631 16.76 -6.16 2.31
CA LEU A 631 15.32 -6.31 2.52
C LEU A 631 14.95 -6.34 4.02
N PHE A 632 15.87 -6.80 4.87
CA PHE A 632 15.66 -6.97 6.31
C PHE A 632 16.42 -5.92 7.12
N ARG A 633 15.80 -5.43 8.19
CA ARG A 633 16.43 -4.61 9.21
C ARG A 633 16.72 -5.47 10.44
N TRP A 634 17.89 -5.23 11.01
CA TRP A 634 18.33 -5.84 12.24
C TRP A 634 18.05 -4.86 13.38
N GLU A 635 17.33 -5.33 14.37
CA GLU A 635 16.98 -4.55 15.55
C GLU A 635 17.42 -5.31 16.80
N ASP A 636 18.05 -4.59 17.72
CA ASP A 636 18.31 -5.08 19.05
C ASP A 636 17.00 -5.05 19.85
N SER A 637 16.70 -6.11 20.60
CA SER A 637 15.56 -6.11 21.51
C SER A 637 15.63 -4.92 22.50
N PRO A 638 14.57 -4.10 22.61
CA PRO A 638 14.61 -2.80 23.30
C PRO A 638 14.82 -2.87 24.82
N ALA A 639 14.71 -4.04 25.44
CA ALA A 639 14.84 -4.19 26.89
C ALA A 639 16.30 -4.39 27.36
N GLU A 640 17.11 -5.17 26.63
CA GLU A 640 18.45 -5.59 27.10
C GLU A 640 19.55 -5.61 26.02
N LYS A 641 19.25 -5.32 24.74
CA LYS A 641 20.21 -5.39 23.61
C LYS A 641 20.95 -6.73 23.45
N THR A 642 20.36 -7.81 23.94
CA THR A 642 20.98 -9.15 23.94
C THR A 642 20.49 -10.04 22.81
N GLU A 643 19.32 -9.76 22.24
CA GLU A 643 18.66 -10.60 21.24
C GLU A 643 18.42 -9.86 19.93
N LEU A 644 18.68 -10.57 18.83
CA LEU A 644 18.61 -10.05 17.47
C LEU A 644 17.26 -10.36 16.84
N CYS A 645 16.57 -9.31 16.41
CA CYS A 645 15.31 -9.40 15.70
C CYS A 645 15.47 -8.96 14.24
N ILE A 646 14.61 -9.51 13.37
CA ILE A 646 14.48 -9.12 11.97
C ILE A 646 13.10 -8.51 11.70
N SER A 647 13.10 -7.40 10.98
CA SER A 647 11.91 -6.67 10.55
C SER A 647 12.05 -6.25 9.09
N PRO A 648 10.97 -5.93 8.35
CA PRO A 648 11.08 -5.27 7.06
C PRO A 648 11.64 -3.85 7.23
N ARG A 649 12.25 -3.30 6.18
CA ARG A 649 12.69 -1.88 6.19
C ARG A 649 11.58 -0.89 6.52
N LEU A 650 10.38 -1.17 6.01
CA LEU A 650 9.21 -0.32 6.11
C LEU A 650 7.96 -1.20 6.15
N GLN A 651 7.00 -0.83 6.99
CA GLN A 651 5.69 -1.47 7.04
C GLN A 651 4.96 -1.42 5.69
N LEU A 652 5.16 -0.35 4.90
CA LEU A 652 4.58 -0.22 3.56
C LEU A 652 5.12 -1.30 2.60
N GLU A 653 6.41 -1.63 2.66
CA GLU A 653 6.99 -2.67 1.81
C GLU A 653 6.40 -4.03 2.14
N ALA A 654 6.29 -4.34 3.44
CA ALA A 654 5.61 -5.54 3.92
C ALA A 654 4.17 -5.62 3.42
N GLU A 655 3.41 -4.52 3.48
CA GLU A 655 2.06 -4.48 2.94
C GLU A 655 2.02 -4.77 1.43
N LEU A 656 2.91 -4.15 0.64
CA LEU A 656 2.95 -4.35 -0.81
C LEU A 656 3.34 -5.78 -1.19
N ILE A 657 4.30 -6.37 -0.48
CA ILE A 657 4.73 -7.76 -0.70
C ILE A 657 3.62 -8.73 -0.31
N CYS A 658 3.01 -8.57 0.87
CA CYS A 658 1.92 -9.43 1.32
C CYS A 658 0.72 -9.39 0.35
N ARG A 659 0.33 -8.20 -0.15
CA ARG A 659 -0.76 -8.07 -1.13
C ARG A 659 -0.50 -8.82 -2.43
N ARG A 660 0.76 -8.92 -2.88
CA ARG A 660 1.12 -9.57 -4.15
C ARG A 660 1.47 -11.05 -4.01
N ARG A 661 2.15 -11.46 -2.93
CA ARG A 661 2.56 -12.85 -2.68
C ARG A 661 1.47 -13.67 -1.97
N LEU A 662 0.94 -13.14 -0.87
CA LEU A 662 -0.03 -13.85 -0.03
C LEU A 662 -1.46 -13.61 -0.50
N ALA A 663 -1.77 -12.37 -0.91
CA ALA A 663 -3.05 -11.86 -1.46
C ALA A 663 -4.29 -12.00 -0.57
N ASP A 664 -4.39 -13.08 0.22
CA ASP A 664 -5.50 -13.46 1.08
C ASP A 664 -5.08 -13.38 2.57
N PRO A 665 -5.86 -12.68 3.43
CA PRO A 665 -5.68 -12.71 4.88
C PRO A 665 -5.59 -14.11 5.49
N SER A 666 -6.21 -15.14 4.88
CA SER A 666 -6.13 -16.52 5.37
C SER A 666 -4.71 -17.09 5.28
N ARG A 667 -4.01 -16.88 4.14
CA ARG A 667 -2.62 -17.31 3.92
C ARG A 667 -1.65 -16.52 4.77
N GLU A 668 -1.94 -15.24 4.97
CA GLU A 668 -1.17 -14.42 5.91
C GLU A 668 -1.29 -14.95 7.33
N LEU A 669 -2.50 -15.32 7.75
CA LEU A 669 -2.71 -15.92 9.05
C LEU A 669 -2.01 -17.28 9.19
N ASP A 670 -1.96 -18.12 8.15
CA ASP A 670 -1.21 -19.38 8.18
C ASP A 670 0.25 -19.14 8.57
N ARG A 671 0.88 -18.12 7.96
CA ARG A 671 2.27 -17.73 8.24
C ARG A 671 2.47 -17.21 9.66
N LEU A 672 1.50 -16.47 10.19
CA LEU A 672 1.54 -16.01 11.58
C LEU A 672 1.31 -17.15 12.58
N ILE A 673 0.46 -18.12 12.24
CA ILE A 673 0.25 -19.34 13.04
C ILE A 673 1.53 -20.18 13.10
N ASP A 674 2.23 -20.34 11.98
CA ASP A 674 3.53 -21.05 11.94
C ASP A 674 4.52 -20.42 12.94
N LEU A 675 4.56 -19.09 13.02
CA LEU A 675 5.38 -18.36 14.00
C LEU A 675 4.91 -18.56 15.44
N ILE A 676 3.59 -18.52 15.70
CA ILE A 676 3.01 -18.76 17.02
C ILE A 676 3.39 -20.17 17.51
N GLU A 677 3.21 -21.20 16.68
CA GLU A 677 3.48 -22.60 17.05
C GLU A 677 4.98 -22.89 17.24
N GLY A 678 5.85 -22.08 16.61
CA GLY A 678 7.30 -22.15 16.77
C GLY A 678 7.85 -21.61 18.09
N VAL A 679 7.04 -20.87 18.86
CA VAL A 679 7.47 -20.23 20.11
C VAL A 679 7.84 -21.29 21.16
N ARG A 680 9.08 -21.22 21.64
CA ARG A 680 9.65 -22.08 22.69
C ARG A 680 10.52 -21.21 23.61
N PRO A 681 9.91 -20.50 24.56
CA PRO A 681 10.60 -19.57 25.44
C PRO A 681 11.39 -20.37 26.50
N LYS A 682 12.59 -20.83 26.10
CA LYS A 682 13.57 -21.55 26.94
C LYS A 682 14.92 -20.83 26.86
N GLY A 683 15.68 -20.85 27.96
CA GLY A 683 17.03 -20.27 27.98
C GLY A 683 17.04 -18.74 27.94
N VAL A 684 18.02 -18.17 27.24
CA VAL A 684 18.27 -16.72 27.15
C VAL A 684 17.16 -16.01 26.36
N ASP A 685 16.64 -16.66 25.32
CA ASP A 685 15.63 -16.10 24.39
C ASP A 685 14.18 -16.10 24.95
N LYS A 686 14.01 -16.50 26.22
CA LYS A 686 12.69 -16.61 26.86
C LYS A 686 11.91 -15.30 26.80
N SER A 687 12.60 -14.18 26.97
CA SER A 687 11.98 -12.86 27.13
C SER A 687 11.52 -12.28 25.80
N ALA A 688 12.32 -12.38 24.73
CA ALA A 688 11.94 -11.77 23.45
C ALA A 688 10.91 -12.59 22.67
N GLU A 689 10.98 -13.94 22.69
CA GLU A 689 9.94 -14.75 22.05
C GLU A 689 8.56 -14.55 22.69
N LEU A 690 8.52 -14.46 24.02
CA LEU A 690 7.28 -14.19 24.75
C LEU A 690 6.72 -12.81 24.43
N ARG A 691 7.59 -11.79 24.38
CA ARG A 691 7.22 -10.42 24.03
C ARG A 691 6.72 -10.33 22.58
N PHE A 692 7.44 -10.92 21.65
CA PHE A 692 7.03 -11.02 20.24
C PHE A 692 5.63 -11.62 20.12
N LEU A 693 5.38 -12.74 20.82
CA LEU A 693 4.08 -13.40 20.79
C LEU A 693 2.97 -12.50 21.34
N LEU A 694 3.19 -11.78 22.45
CA LEU A 694 2.21 -10.86 23.02
C LEU A 694 1.92 -9.67 22.09
N ASP A 695 2.96 -9.06 21.51
CA ASP A 695 2.82 -7.94 20.58
C ASP A 695 2.08 -8.37 19.30
N LEU A 696 2.35 -9.59 18.81
CA LEU A 696 1.65 -10.20 17.68
C LEU A 696 0.17 -10.46 18.00
N LEU A 697 -0.14 -11.08 19.15
CA LEU A 697 -1.51 -11.37 19.55
C LEU A 697 -2.34 -10.10 19.74
N GLN A 698 -1.76 -9.05 20.32
CA GLN A 698 -2.42 -7.75 20.43
C GLN A 698 -2.72 -7.14 19.06
N SER A 699 -1.81 -7.29 18.10
CA SER A 699 -1.98 -6.78 16.74
C SER A 699 -2.99 -7.59 15.90
N LEU A 700 -3.22 -8.86 16.24
CA LEU A 700 -4.20 -9.74 15.60
C LEU A 700 -5.64 -9.56 16.12
N ASP A 701 -5.80 -8.98 17.31
CA ASP A 701 -7.12 -8.67 17.87
C ASP A 701 -7.88 -7.65 16.99
N ARG A 702 -9.21 -7.60 17.14
CA ARG A 702 -10.10 -6.68 16.41
C ARG A 702 -9.77 -5.20 16.63
N THR A 703 -9.08 -4.90 17.74
CA THR A 703 -8.60 -3.55 18.07
C THR A 703 -7.24 -3.23 17.46
N GLY A 704 -6.61 -4.21 16.83
CA GLY A 704 -5.34 -4.09 16.12
C GLY A 704 -5.45 -3.34 14.78
N PRO A 705 -4.31 -3.08 14.12
CA PRO A 705 -4.22 -2.23 12.93
C PRO A 705 -5.01 -2.73 11.72
N ARG A 706 -5.44 -4.00 11.72
CA ARG A 706 -6.14 -4.66 10.61
C ARG A 706 -7.62 -4.95 10.91
N GLY A 707 -8.14 -4.49 12.05
CA GLY A 707 -9.53 -4.68 12.44
C GLY A 707 -9.95 -6.15 12.41
N GLU A 708 -11.06 -6.45 11.73
CA GLU A 708 -11.61 -7.82 11.67
C GLU A 708 -11.02 -8.71 10.56
N ALA A 709 -9.92 -8.30 9.90
CA ALA A 709 -9.36 -9.03 8.76
C ALA A 709 -8.99 -10.49 9.05
N TYR A 710 -8.58 -10.82 10.29
CA TYR A 710 -8.22 -12.18 10.71
C TYR A 710 -9.32 -12.88 11.51
N ALA A 711 -10.50 -12.29 11.60
CA ALA A 711 -11.52 -12.72 12.55
C ALA A 711 -12.10 -14.12 12.23
N ALA A 712 -12.08 -14.53 10.96
CA ALA A 712 -12.43 -15.89 10.54
C ALA A 712 -11.47 -16.97 11.10
N GLY A 713 -10.25 -16.58 11.50
CA GLY A 713 -9.22 -17.49 11.97
C GLY A 713 -8.94 -17.44 13.48
N TYR A 714 -9.71 -16.69 14.27
CA TYR A 714 -9.51 -16.57 15.72
C TYR A 714 -9.53 -17.90 16.47
N LEU A 715 -10.37 -18.85 16.05
CA LEU A 715 -10.39 -20.20 16.65
C LEU A 715 -9.08 -20.96 16.37
N ARG A 716 -8.48 -20.76 15.18
CA ARG A 716 -7.20 -21.38 14.83
C ARG A 716 -6.06 -20.81 15.69
N ILE A 717 -6.03 -19.47 15.85
CA ILE A 717 -5.07 -18.80 16.76
C ILE A 717 -5.18 -19.39 18.17
N ALA A 718 -6.38 -19.46 18.73
CA ALA A 718 -6.57 -20.00 20.07
C ALA A 718 -6.11 -21.46 20.22
N ARG A 719 -6.38 -22.31 19.22
CA ARG A 719 -5.92 -23.71 19.23
C ARG A 719 -4.40 -23.82 19.12
N SER A 720 -3.75 -22.94 18.35
CA SER A 720 -2.29 -22.86 18.31
C SER A 720 -1.70 -22.41 19.66
N LEU A 721 -2.39 -21.51 20.39
CA LEU A 721 -2.04 -21.16 21.76
C LEU A 721 -2.19 -22.34 22.74
N THR A 722 -3.26 -23.13 22.60
CA THR A 722 -3.41 -24.40 23.34
C THR A 722 -2.23 -25.32 23.07
N LYS A 723 -1.87 -25.50 21.79
CA LYS A 723 -0.79 -26.38 21.35
C LYS A 723 0.56 -26.01 21.97
N ILE A 724 0.95 -24.73 21.93
CA ILE A 724 2.23 -24.30 22.55
C ILE A 724 2.22 -24.46 24.07
N ARG A 725 1.06 -24.29 24.73
CA ARG A 725 0.95 -24.49 26.17
C ARG A 725 1.10 -25.96 26.55
N THR A 726 0.46 -26.88 25.80
CA THR A 726 0.47 -28.32 26.11
C THR A 726 1.74 -29.02 25.62
N GLU A 727 2.20 -28.72 24.41
CA GLU A 727 3.34 -29.41 23.77
C GLU A 727 4.68 -28.73 24.11
N ASN A 728 4.75 -27.39 24.05
CA ASN A 728 5.98 -26.64 24.28
C ASN A 728 6.13 -26.13 25.73
N GLN A 729 5.14 -26.39 26.61
CA GLN A 729 5.11 -25.95 28.01
C GLN A 729 5.22 -24.43 28.20
N VAL A 730 4.61 -23.66 27.29
CA VAL A 730 4.54 -22.19 27.41
C VAL A 730 3.43 -21.81 28.40
N TYR A 731 3.79 -21.75 29.69
CA TYR A 731 2.89 -21.35 30.78
C TYR A 731 3.08 -19.88 31.12
N ASP A 732 2.22 -19.02 30.56
CA ASP A 732 2.14 -17.59 30.86
C ASP A 732 0.67 -17.15 30.99
N ALA A 733 0.36 -16.41 32.06
CA ALA A 733 -1.01 -15.99 32.37
C ALA A 733 -1.61 -15.06 31.31
N SER A 734 -0.78 -14.21 30.68
CA SER A 734 -1.23 -13.27 29.66
C SER A 734 -1.55 -14.00 28.36
N ILE A 735 -0.76 -15.03 27.99
CA ILE A 735 -1.07 -15.89 26.85
C ILE A 735 -2.35 -16.69 27.09
N MET A 736 -2.53 -17.27 28.28
CA MET A 736 -3.74 -18.02 28.64
C MET A 736 -5.00 -17.13 28.59
N LEU A 737 -4.88 -15.87 29.00
CA LEU A 737 -5.94 -14.88 28.85
C LEU A 737 -6.27 -14.61 27.37
N GLN A 738 -5.25 -14.43 26.52
CA GLN A 738 -5.45 -14.24 25.07
C GLN A 738 -6.05 -15.49 24.41
N GLU A 739 -5.60 -16.69 24.78
CA GLU A 739 -6.17 -17.98 24.33
C GLU A 739 -7.68 -18.01 24.56
N SER A 740 -8.13 -17.62 25.76
CA SER A 740 -9.55 -17.56 26.10
C SER A 740 -10.31 -16.45 25.34
N SER A 741 -9.72 -15.26 25.27
CA SER A 741 -10.32 -14.11 24.57
C SER A 741 -10.55 -14.40 23.07
N PHE A 742 -9.58 -15.01 22.38
CA PHE A 742 -9.72 -15.38 20.96
C PHE A 742 -10.79 -16.44 20.72
N ARG A 743 -10.97 -17.40 21.65
CA ARG A 743 -12.07 -18.38 21.59
C ARG A 743 -13.42 -17.69 21.65
N ARG A 744 -13.60 -16.81 22.63
CA ARG A 744 -14.84 -16.03 22.77
C ARG A 744 -15.06 -15.08 21.59
N ALA A 745 -14.00 -14.46 21.07
CA ALA A 745 -14.08 -13.57 19.91
C ALA A 745 -14.52 -14.30 18.64
N SER A 746 -14.06 -15.55 18.44
CA SER A 746 -14.43 -16.37 17.28
C SER A 746 -15.95 -16.58 17.14
N LEU A 747 -16.68 -16.60 18.27
CA LEU A 747 -18.13 -16.77 18.32
C LEU A 747 -18.89 -15.47 17.98
N ARG A 748 -18.31 -14.29 18.24
CA ARG A 748 -18.95 -12.98 17.99
C ARG A 748 -18.88 -12.55 16.52
N THR A 749 -17.75 -12.79 15.86
CA THR A 749 -17.54 -12.41 14.45
C THR A 749 -18.52 -13.11 13.51
N GLN A 750 -18.88 -14.36 13.82
CA GLN A 750 -19.85 -15.13 13.05
C GLN A 750 -21.30 -14.60 13.18
N SER A 751 -21.57 -13.71 14.16
CA SER A 751 -22.90 -13.17 14.44
C SER A 751 -23.20 -11.84 13.73
N SER A 752 -22.18 -11.12 13.22
CA SER A 752 -22.34 -9.73 12.72
C SER A 752 -22.18 -9.59 11.20
N THR A 753 -21.59 -10.56 10.50
CA THR A 753 -21.35 -10.48 9.05
C THR A 753 -22.43 -11.23 8.28
N SER A 754 -23.25 -10.47 7.55
CA SER A 754 -24.34 -10.94 6.71
C SER A 754 -23.91 -12.01 5.68
N LYS A 755 -24.77 -13.05 5.55
CA LYS A 755 -24.96 -14.01 4.44
C LYS A 755 -24.33 -15.41 4.48
N LEU A 756 -23.44 -15.74 5.42
CA LEU A 756 -22.99 -17.13 5.60
C LEU A 756 -23.02 -17.49 7.10
N ARG A 757 -24.21 -17.82 7.60
CA ARG A 757 -24.36 -18.55 8.87
C ARG A 757 -23.72 -19.93 8.67
N LEU A 758 -22.45 -20.09 9.04
CA LEU A 758 -22.02 -21.36 9.59
C LEU A 758 -22.59 -21.38 11.01
N ASP A 759 -23.88 -21.70 11.12
CA ASP A 759 -24.51 -21.98 12.42
C ASP A 759 -23.74 -23.17 13.00
N HIS A 760 -22.74 -22.89 13.85
CA HIS A 760 -22.23 -23.91 14.74
C HIS A 760 -23.43 -24.41 15.54
N ASP A 761 -23.68 -25.72 15.47
CA ASP A 761 -24.62 -26.39 16.35
C ASP A 761 -24.30 -25.98 17.80
N ASP A 762 -25.33 -25.88 18.64
CA ASP A 762 -25.21 -25.38 20.02
C ASP A 762 -24.12 -26.15 20.80
N THR A 763 -23.96 -27.44 20.47
CA THR A 763 -22.91 -28.32 20.96
C THR A 763 -21.48 -27.84 20.68
N THR A 764 -21.21 -27.31 19.48
CA THR A 764 -19.87 -26.83 19.09
C THR A 764 -19.56 -25.49 19.75
N ARG A 765 -20.57 -24.63 19.89
CA ARG A 765 -20.43 -23.35 20.63
C ARG A 765 -20.09 -23.59 22.09
N ASP A 766 -20.80 -24.52 22.72
CA ASP A 766 -20.58 -24.90 24.12
C ASP A 766 -19.21 -25.52 24.33
N SER A 767 -18.72 -26.34 23.38
CA SER A 767 -17.34 -26.87 23.42
C SER A 767 -16.31 -25.74 23.44
N ILE A 768 -16.45 -24.75 22.55
CA ILE A 768 -15.50 -23.63 22.46
C ILE A 768 -15.49 -22.77 23.74
N LEU A 769 -16.68 -22.50 24.32
CA LEU A 769 -16.80 -21.77 25.59
C LEU A 769 -16.26 -22.56 26.78
N ASN A 770 -16.47 -23.88 26.82
CA ASN A 770 -15.91 -24.74 27.86
C ASN A 770 -14.39 -24.80 27.78
N GLU A 771 -13.80 -24.91 26.58
CA GLU A 771 -12.35 -24.82 26.39
C GLU A 771 -11.82 -23.47 26.89
N ALA A 772 -12.52 -22.36 26.61
CA ALA A 772 -12.14 -21.03 27.09
C ALA A 772 -12.20 -20.93 28.63
N ARG A 773 -13.23 -21.54 29.25
CA ARG A 773 -13.40 -21.62 30.70
C ARG A 773 -12.25 -22.39 31.35
N GLU A 774 -11.93 -23.56 30.83
CA GLU A 774 -10.89 -24.45 31.38
C GLU A 774 -9.53 -23.76 31.45
N VAL A 775 -9.16 -23.01 30.40
CA VAL A 775 -7.91 -22.25 30.35
C VAL A 775 -7.86 -21.19 31.44
N VAL A 776 -8.93 -20.41 31.61
CA VAL A 776 -8.99 -19.33 32.61
C VAL A 776 -9.01 -19.88 34.04
N GLU A 777 -9.78 -20.94 34.30
CA GLU A 777 -9.82 -21.59 35.62
C GLU A 777 -8.48 -22.25 35.96
N LEU A 778 -7.78 -22.81 34.97
CA LEU A 778 -6.42 -23.30 35.15
C LEU A 778 -5.46 -22.16 35.53
N ALA A 779 -5.50 -21.04 34.80
CA ALA A 779 -4.66 -19.88 35.09
C ALA A 779 -4.91 -19.34 36.51
N ILE A 780 -6.17 -19.12 36.89
CA ILE A 780 -6.54 -18.60 38.21
C ILE A 780 -6.08 -19.55 39.33
N ARG A 781 -6.27 -20.86 39.16
CA ARG A 781 -5.84 -21.88 40.15
C ARG A 781 -4.32 -21.94 40.30
N GLU A 782 -3.58 -21.90 39.20
CA GLU A 782 -2.11 -21.95 39.22
C GLU A 782 -1.51 -20.65 39.78
N ILE A 783 -2.17 -19.51 39.56
CA ILE A 783 -1.85 -18.23 40.22
C ILE A 783 -2.11 -18.33 41.73
N GLY A 784 -3.25 -18.87 42.14
CA GLY A 784 -3.60 -19.04 43.55
C GLY A 784 -2.67 -20.00 44.31
N THR A 785 -2.12 -21.01 43.62
CA THR A 785 -1.14 -21.96 44.17
C THR A 785 0.32 -21.51 43.98
N GLN A 786 0.55 -20.27 43.54
CA GLN A 786 1.88 -19.67 43.29
C GLN A 786 2.76 -20.40 42.26
N LYS A 787 2.18 -21.26 41.43
CA LYS A 787 2.88 -21.95 40.33
C LYS A 787 2.97 -21.08 39.07
N LEU A 788 2.05 -20.13 38.90
CA LEU A 788 2.02 -19.19 37.79
C LEU A 788 2.05 -17.75 38.32
N TRP A 789 2.94 -16.93 37.76
CA TRP A 789 2.98 -15.51 38.08
C TRP A 789 2.08 -14.71 37.11
N ALA A 790 1.40 -13.69 37.64
CA ALA A 790 0.62 -12.74 36.87
C ALA A 790 0.62 -11.38 37.58
N GLY A 791 0.73 -10.28 36.82
CA GLY A 791 0.46 -8.93 37.35
C GLY A 791 -1.05 -8.72 37.56
N ARG A 792 -1.47 -7.74 38.38
CA ARG A 792 -2.90 -7.49 38.66
C ARG A 792 -3.75 -7.29 37.44
N LYS A 793 -3.31 -6.49 36.46
CA LYS A 793 -4.14 -6.24 35.27
C LYS A 793 -4.46 -7.55 34.54
N THR A 794 -3.51 -8.48 34.48
CA THR A 794 -3.74 -9.83 33.95
C THR A 794 -4.68 -10.62 34.84
N LYS A 795 -4.56 -10.54 36.17
CA LYS A 795 -5.50 -11.19 37.12
C LYS A 795 -6.92 -10.63 37.01
N GLU A 796 -7.10 -9.32 37.06
CA GLU A 796 -8.37 -8.60 36.86
C GLU A 796 -9.02 -9.07 35.56
N ASN A 797 -8.28 -8.98 34.45
CA ASN A 797 -8.77 -9.41 33.14
C ASN A 797 -9.15 -10.90 33.11
N LEU A 798 -8.42 -11.78 33.81
CA LEU A 798 -8.79 -13.20 33.92
C LEU A 798 -10.10 -13.40 34.68
N TYR A 799 -10.34 -12.66 35.77
CA TYR A 799 -11.62 -12.73 36.50
C TYR A 799 -12.77 -12.12 35.70
N VAL A 800 -12.56 -11.03 34.97
CA VAL A 800 -13.54 -10.44 34.05
C VAL A 800 -13.85 -11.40 32.89
N GLU A 801 -12.83 -12.03 32.32
CA GLU A 801 -12.99 -13.02 31.25
C GLU A 801 -13.76 -14.24 31.77
N ARG A 802 -13.44 -14.72 32.98
CA ARG A 802 -14.19 -15.79 33.64
C ARG A 802 -15.67 -15.43 33.80
N ALA A 803 -15.97 -14.26 34.35
CA ALA A 803 -17.34 -13.77 34.52
C ALA A 803 -18.07 -13.69 33.17
N SER A 804 -17.39 -13.19 32.14
CA SER A 804 -17.93 -13.12 30.78
C SER A 804 -18.28 -14.50 30.22
N ILE A 805 -17.40 -15.49 30.38
CA ILE A 805 -17.62 -16.87 29.88
C ILE A 805 -18.83 -17.52 30.56
N TYR A 806 -18.94 -17.44 31.88
CA TYR A 806 -20.12 -17.98 32.58
C TYR A 806 -21.40 -17.25 32.18
N GLY A 807 -21.35 -15.92 31.96
CA GLY A 807 -22.50 -15.19 31.42
C GLY A 807 -22.91 -15.69 30.03
N PHE A 808 -21.95 -15.97 29.14
CA PHE A 808 -22.23 -16.51 27.81
C PHE A 808 -22.81 -17.92 27.87
N LEU A 809 -22.31 -18.77 28.75
CA LEU A 809 -22.85 -20.12 28.97
C LEU A 809 -24.30 -20.05 29.47
N ALA A 810 -24.60 -19.18 30.45
CA ALA A 810 -25.95 -19.02 30.98
C ALA A 810 -26.93 -18.56 29.89
N VAL A 811 -26.57 -17.54 29.10
CA VAL A 811 -27.41 -17.04 27.99
C VAL A 811 -27.54 -18.06 26.86
N ALA A 812 -26.47 -18.78 26.52
CA ALA A 812 -26.51 -19.84 25.51
C ALA A 812 -27.47 -20.96 25.92
N ARG A 813 -27.47 -21.36 27.21
CA ARG A 813 -28.40 -22.36 27.76
C ARG A 813 -29.86 -21.94 27.62
N VAL A 814 -30.17 -20.66 27.77
CA VAL A 814 -31.52 -20.14 27.54
C VAL A 814 -31.92 -20.30 26.08
N LYS A 815 -31.03 -19.91 25.16
CA LYS A 815 -31.28 -19.98 23.71
C LYS A 815 -31.44 -21.42 23.19
N ALA A 816 -30.78 -22.37 23.83
CA ALA A 816 -30.92 -23.80 23.56
C ALA A 816 -32.20 -24.43 24.16
N ASN A 817 -33.15 -23.63 24.67
CA ASN A 817 -34.36 -24.09 25.36
C ASN A 817 -34.06 -25.02 26.56
N GLY A 818 -32.98 -24.75 27.29
CA GLY A 818 -32.64 -25.48 28.50
C GLY A 818 -33.74 -25.42 29.57
N SER A 819 -33.76 -26.40 30.47
CA SER A 819 -34.73 -26.37 31.57
C SER A 819 -34.47 -25.16 32.51
N SER A 820 -35.54 -24.63 33.11
CA SER A 820 -35.45 -23.47 34.02
C SER A 820 -34.42 -23.68 35.16
N ASN A 821 -34.30 -24.90 35.68
CA ASN A 821 -33.33 -25.23 36.73
C ASN A 821 -31.87 -25.21 36.24
N GLU A 822 -31.61 -25.67 35.02
CA GLU A 822 -30.25 -25.66 34.44
C GLU A 822 -29.80 -24.22 34.14
N VAL A 823 -30.69 -23.43 33.52
CA VAL A 823 -30.44 -21.99 33.29
C VAL A 823 -30.17 -21.26 34.60
N TRP A 824 -30.95 -21.57 35.64
CA TRP A 824 -30.77 -20.95 36.95
C TRP A 824 -29.44 -21.33 37.60
N SER A 825 -29.02 -22.58 37.47
CA SER A 825 -27.71 -23.04 37.95
C SER A 825 -26.55 -22.30 37.25
N ASP A 826 -26.61 -22.17 35.93
CA ASP A 826 -25.58 -21.45 35.16
C ASP A 826 -25.57 -19.94 35.48
N TYR A 827 -26.75 -19.36 35.70
CA TYR A 827 -26.87 -17.97 36.17
C TYR A 827 -26.22 -17.78 37.54
N LEU A 828 -26.45 -18.67 38.51
CA LEU A 828 -25.83 -18.57 39.84
C LEU A 828 -24.30 -18.68 39.78
N ALA A 829 -23.78 -19.52 38.89
CA ALA A 829 -22.34 -19.60 38.63
C ALA A 829 -21.80 -18.28 38.03
N ALA A 830 -22.50 -17.72 37.05
CA ALA A 830 -22.16 -16.43 36.45
C ALA A 830 -22.20 -15.29 37.47
N ARG A 831 -23.24 -15.25 38.32
CA ARG A 831 -23.38 -14.26 39.41
C ARG A 831 -22.21 -14.30 40.38
N THR A 832 -21.81 -15.50 40.80
CA THR A 832 -20.66 -15.69 41.69
C THR A 832 -19.36 -15.21 41.03
N ALA A 833 -19.18 -15.52 39.75
CA ALA A 833 -18.00 -15.07 39.00
C ALA A 833 -17.96 -13.53 38.82
N VAL A 834 -19.11 -12.89 38.57
CA VAL A 834 -19.25 -11.43 38.48
C VAL A 834 -18.94 -10.76 39.80
N GLN A 835 -19.50 -11.23 40.92
CA GLN A 835 -19.24 -10.66 42.25
C GLN A 835 -17.74 -10.67 42.57
N ARG A 836 -17.07 -11.78 42.27
CA ARG A 836 -15.62 -11.89 42.45
C ARG A 836 -14.82 -11.00 41.51
N ALA A 837 -15.28 -10.78 40.28
CA ALA A 837 -14.64 -9.83 39.37
C ALA A 837 -14.80 -8.37 39.85
N MET A 838 -16.00 -7.98 40.33
CA MET A 838 -16.28 -6.65 40.89
C MET A 838 -15.53 -6.38 42.20
N ALA A 839 -15.16 -7.42 42.95
CA ALA A 839 -14.35 -7.29 44.15
C ALA A 839 -12.88 -6.93 43.85
N ILE A 840 -12.38 -7.38 42.70
CA ILE A 840 -10.97 -7.28 42.31
C ILE A 840 -10.73 -6.11 41.35
N ASP A 841 -11.68 -5.83 40.44
CA ASP A 841 -11.60 -4.80 39.41
C ASP A 841 -12.73 -3.75 39.58
N ASP A 842 -12.35 -2.50 39.79
CA ASP A 842 -13.26 -1.34 39.89
C ASP A 842 -13.55 -0.67 38.52
N SER A 843 -13.05 -1.24 37.40
CA SER A 843 -13.35 -0.76 36.04
C SER A 843 -14.80 -1.06 35.61
N TYR A 844 -15.29 -0.46 34.52
CA TYR A 844 -16.64 -0.71 34.02
C TYR A 844 -16.91 -2.17 33.58
N PHE A 845 -15.88 -2.95 33.22
CA PHE A 845 -16.09 -4.24 32.53
C PHE A 845 -16.81 -5.31 33.38
N PRO A 846 -16.45 -5.57 34.66
CA PRO A 846 -17.21 -6.46 35.53
C PRO A 846 -18.68 -6.04 35.70
N PHE A 847 -18.94 -4.73 35.84
CA PHE A 847 -20.29 -4.20 35.99
C PHE A 847 -21.11 -4.40 34.70
N ASP A 848 -20.52 -4.23 33.52
CA ASP A 848 -21.21 -4.53 32.26
C ASP A 848 -21.66 -6.00 32.22
N VAL A 849 -20.79 -6.94 32.62
CA VAL A 849 -21.15 -8.38 32.69
C VAL A 849 -22.28 -8.64 33.68
N GLY A 850 -22.24 -8.00 34.85
CA GLY A 850 -23.31 -8.07 35.84
C GLY A 850 -24.64 -7.46 35.39
N LEU A 851 -24.64 -6.55 34.40
CA LEU A 851 -25.86 -5.98 33.84
C LEU A 851 -26.42 -6.81 32.67
N TRP A 852 -25.58 -7.20 31.71
CA TRP A 852 -26.08 -7.88 30.50
C TRP A 852 -26.46 -9.33 30.74
N THR A 853 -25.78 -10.05 31.64
CA THR A 853 -26.08 -11.47 31.91
C THR A 853 -27.51 -11.68 32.41
N PRO A 854 -27.95 -11.06 33.53
CA PRO A 854 -29.34 -11.20 33.99
C PRO A 854 -30.34 -10.59 33.01
N PHE A 855 -29.98 -9.51 32.31
CA PHE A 855 -30.86 -8.87 31.32
C PHE A 855 -31.17 -9.77 30.12
N ASP A 856 -30.15 -10.38 29.52
CA ASP A 856 -30.33 -11.26 28.36
C ASP A 856 -31.12 -12.52 28.74
N ILE A 857 -30.95 -13.04 29.96
CA ILE A 857 -31.78 -14.14 30.50
C ILE A 857 -33.23 -13.70 30.71
N PHE A 858 -33.45 -12.49 31.24
CA PHE A 858 -34.77 -11.96 31.52
C PHE A 858 -35.57 -11.66 30.24
N ASN A 859 -34.90 -11.20 29.18
CA ASN A 859 -35.53 -10.74 27.95
C ASN A 859 -35.80 -11.84 26.91
N GLU A 860 -35.32 -13.08 27.13
CA GLU A 860 -35.47 -14.15 26.13
C GLU A 860 -36.91 -14.70 26.12
N ALA A 861 -37.55 -14.64 24.95
CA ALA A 861 -38.93 -15.08 24.76
C ALA A 861 -39.02 -16.61 24.72
N GLY A 862 -39.53 -17.23 25.79
CA GLY A 862 -39.81 -18.68 25.85
C GLY A 862 -39.44 -19.34 27.17
N LEU A 863 -38.61 -18.69 28.01
CA LEU A 863 -38.24 -19.22 29.33
C LEU A 863 -39.33 -18.89 30.38
N ILE A 864 -39.94 -19.92 30.96
CA ILE A 864 -40.87 -19.77 32.09
C ILE A 864 -40.04 -19.72 33.38
N LEU A 865 -39.63 -18.52 33.77
CA LEU A 865 -39.04 -18.23 35.07
C LEU A 865 -40.14 -18.12 36.14
N SER A 866 -39.86 -18.61 37.35
CA SER A 866 -40.74 -18.36 38.50
C SER A 866 -40.75 -16.86 38.84
N THR A 867 -41.81 -16.41 39.52
CA THR A 867 -41.91 -15.03 40.03
C THR A 867 -40.70 -14.66 40.91
N GLU A 868 -40.18 -15.62 41.66
CA GLU A 868 -39.00 -15.47 42.52
C GLU A 868 -37.72 -15.28 41.71
N GLN A 869 -37.50 -16.08 40.67
CA GLN A 869 -36.33 -15.97 39.78
C GLN A 869 -36.33 -14.63 39.04
N ARG A 870 -37.49 -14.18 38.55
CA ARG A 870 -37.64 -12.87 37.92
C ARG A 870 -37.28 -11.72 38.87
N ALA A 871 -37.75 -11.80 40.11
CA ALA A 871 -37.45 -10.79 41.12
C ALA A 871 -35.95 -10.78 41.50
N GLU A 872 -35.30 -11.94 41.60
CA GLU A 872 -33.85 -12.05 41.86
C GLU A 872 -33.02 -11.40 40.73
N LEU A 873 -33.32 -11.67 39.45
CA LEU A 873 -32.62 -11.06 38.31
C LEU A 873 -32.72 -9.52 38.33
N LEU A 874 -33.91 -9.00 38.62
CA LEU A 874 -34.14 -7.55 38.71
C LEU A 874 -33.37 -6.91 39.87
N ALA A 875 -33.35 -7.56 41.04
CA ALA A 875 -32.60 -7.05 42.18
C ALA A 875 -31.08 -7.03 41.92
N ASP A 876 -30.55 -8.04 41.23
CA ASP A 876 -29.15 -8.08 40.86
C ASP A 876 -28.80 -6.95 39.86
N ILE A 877 -29.65 -6.68 38.85
CA ILE A 877 -29.49 -5.54 37.93
C ILE A 877 -29.45 -4.21 38.71
N TYR A 878 -30.40 -4.01 39.61
CA TYR A 878 -30.49 -2.78 40.40
C TYR A 878 -29.30 -2.59 41.35
N SER A 879 -28.88 -3.66 42.02
CA SER A 879 -27.69 -3.65 42.87
C SER A 879 -26.43 -3.22 42.10
N VAL A 880 -26.26 -3.67 40.86
CA VAL A 880 -25.12 -3.27 40.02
C VAL A 880 -25.22 -1.81 39.58
N LEU A 881 -26.41 -1.34 39.16
CA LEU A 881 -26.63 0.06 38.77
C LEU A 881 -26.36 1.05 39.92
N ASP A 882 -26.74 0.69 41.15
CA ASP A 882 -26.60 1.54 42.32
C ASP A 882 -25.13 1.63 42.83
N GLN A 883 -24.22 0.82 42.29
CA GLN A 883 -22.80 0.79 42.67
C GLN A 883 -21.86 1.57 41.75
N VAL A 884 -22.31 1.96 40.55
CA VAL A 884 -21.44 2.60 39.54
C VAL A 884 -21.39 4.11 39.73
N ASP A 885 -20.18 4.65 39.92
CA ASP A 885 -19.93 6.11 39.87
C ASP A 885 -19.62 6.54 38.44
N ILE A 886 -20.63 7.04 37.72
CA ILE A 886 -20.52 7.44 36.31
C ILE A 886 -19.42 8.49 36.13
N ASN A 887 -19.30 9.42 37.08
CA ASN A 887 -18.34 10.53 36.98
C ASN A 887 -16.89 10.09 37.18
N SER A 888 -16.65 8.91 37.77
CA SER A 888 -15.29 8.35 37.90
C SER A 888 -14.87 7.49 36.71
N LEU A 889 -15.78 7.18 35.77
CA LEU A 889 -15.47 6.40 34.58
C LEU A 889 -14.84 7.28 33.48
N PRO A 890 -13.92 6.74 32.65
CA PRO A 890 -13.50 7.40 31.41
C PRO A 890 -14.69 7.67 30.47
N GLN A 891 -14.64 8.75 29.70
CA GLN A 891 -15.73 9.17 28.79
C GLN A 891 -16.21 8.04 27.86
N SER A 892 -15.29 7.25 27.30
CA SER A 892 -15.61 6.11 26.43
C SER A 892 -16.31 4.95 27.14
N GLN A 893 -16.16 4.83 28.45
CA GLN A 893 -16.86 3.85 29.28
C GLN A 893 -18.22 4.39 29.75
N GLN A 894 -18.33 5.70 30.01
CA GLN A 894 -19.60 6.36 30.33
C GLN A 894 -20.61 6.18 29.20
N GLU A 895 -20.20 6.35 27.94
CA GLU A 895 -21.07 6.14 26.77
C GLU A 895 -21.61 4.70 26.69
N LYS A 896 -20.75 3.71 26.93
CA LYS A 896 -21.14 2.28 26.95
C LYS A 896 -22.11 1.99 28.09
N PHE A 897 -21.82 2.49 29.29
CA PHE A 897 -22.70 2.36 30.46
C PHE A 897 -24.08 2.99 30.20
N ASN A 898 -24.12 4.22 29.66
CA ASN A 898 -25.36 4.91 29.33
C ASN A 898 -26.16 4.20 28.23
N SER A 899 -25.48 3.65 27.21
CA SER A 899 -26.12 2.83 26.17
C SER A 899 -26.74 1.56 26.75
N ARG A 900 -26.01 0.87 27.65
CA ARG A 900 -26.52 -0.32 28.36
C ARG A 900 -27.72 0.04 29.23
N LYS A 901 -27.62 1.12 30.00
CA LYS A 901 -28.70 1.65 30.84
C LYS A 901 -29.95 2.01 30.04
N TRP A 902 -29.80 2.60 28.86
CA TRP A 902 -30.92 2.89 27.97
C TRP A 902 -31.63 1.59 27.51
N LYS A 903 -30.87 0.54 27.17
CA LYS A 903 -31.43 -0.79 26.84
C LYS A 903 -32.15 -1.45 28.02
N LEU A 904 -31.65 -1.26 29.25
CA LEU A 904 -32.30 -1.74 30.47
C LEU A 904 -33.62 -0.99 30.74
N GLY A 905 -33.66 0.31 30.47
CA GLY A 905 -34.80 1.18 30.74
C GLY A 905 -36.10 0.79 30.03
N SER A 906 -36.03 0.12 28.88
CA SER A 906 -37.22 -0.36 28.16
C SER A 906 -37.88 -1.60 28.78
N ILE A 907 -37.18 -2.34 29.65
CA ILE A 907 -37.70 -3.53 30.35
C ILE A 907 -38.15 -3.19 31.77
N LEU A 908 -37.44 -2.28 32.45
CA LEU A 908 -37.81 -1.82 33.79
C LEU A 908 -39.08 -0.95 33.81
N GLY A 909 -39.60 -0.61 32.62
CA GLY A 909 -40.78 0.24 32.40
C GLY A 909 -42.13 -0.48 32.45
N ASP A 910 -42.24 -1.63 33.14
CA ASP A 910 -43.52 -2.29 33.43
C ASP A 910 -43.66 -2.62 34.94
N GLU A 911 -44.59 -1.88 35.55
CA GLU A 911 -45.38 -2.08 36.78
C GLU A 911 -44.67 -2.32 38.14
N GLU A 912 -44.91 -1.36 39.04
CA GLU A 912 -44.91 -1.52 40.50
C GLU A 912 -45.50 -2.87 40.89
N LEU A 913 -44.61 -3.81 41.28
CA LEU A 913 -44.94 -5.10 41.85
C LEU A 913 -45.98 -4.92 42.97
N SER A 914 -47.17 -5.51 42.76
CA SER A 914 -48.31 -5.37 43.66
C SER A 914 -47.96 -5.79 45.10
N GLN A 915 -48.69 -5.22 46.06
CA GLN A 915 -48.59 -5.55 47.49
C GLN A 915 -48.68 -7.07 47.77
N ASP A 916 -49.35 -7.83 46.90
CA ASP A 916 -49.50 -9.29 47.00
C ASP A 916 -48.21 -10.03 46.58
N ALA A 917 -47.50 -9.53 45.55
CA ALA A 917 -46.19 -10.06 45.16
C ALA A 917 -45.13 -9.79 46.24
N TYR A 918 -45.19 -8.63 46.91
CA TYR A 918 -44.35 -8.34 48.06
C TYR A 918 -44.62 -9.31 49.24
N GLN A 919 -45.89 -9.55 49.59
CA GLN A 919 -46.25 -10.48 50.66
C GLN A 919 -45.85 -11.94 50.36
N GLN A 920 -45.86 -12.34 49.09
CA GLN A 920 -45.36 -13.65 48.68
C GLN A 920 -43.83 -13.73 48.75
N LEU A 921 -43.12 -12.70 48.25
CA LEU A 921 -41.66 -12.59 48.33
C LEU A 921 -41.16 -12.53 49.78
N GLU A 922 -41.87 -11.81 50.67
CA GLU A 922 -41.53 -11.74 52.09
C GLU A 922 -41.62 -13.12 52.78
N ARG A 923 -42.49 -14.01 52.30
CA ARG A 923 -42.61 -15.38 52.82
C ARG A 923 -41.57 -16.33 52.26
N SER A 924 -41.16 -16.17 50.99
CA SER A 924 -40.26 -17.12 50.31
C SER A 924 -38.80 -16.68 50.25
N ASN A 925 -38.53 -15.39 50.06
CA ASN A 925 -37.19 -14.79 50.06
C ASN A 925 -37.20 -13.40 50.74
N PRO A 926 -37.25 -13.37 52.08
CA PRO A 926 -37.37 -12.13 52.84
C PRO A 926 -36.30 -11.07 52.53
N PRO A 927 -34.99 -11.40 52.40
CA PRO A 927 -33.97 -10.42 52.05
C PRO A 927 -34.28 -9.65 50.75
N LEU A 928 -34.67 -10.38 49.70
CA LEU A 928 -35.02 -9.79 48.41
C LEU A 928 -36.22 -8.84 48.52
N ALA A 929 -37.26 -9.26 49.26
CA ALA A 929 -38.43 -8.43 49.52
C ALA A 929 -38.02 -7.12 50.23
N TYR A 930 -37.24 -7.23 51.30
CA TYR A 930 -36.78 -6.08 52.07
C TYR A 930 -35.90 -5.13 51.26
N PHE A 931 -35.03 -5.65 50.39
CA PHE A 931 -34.21 -4.84 49.48
C PHE A 931 -35.08 -3.98 48.55
N LEU A 932 -36.03 -4.61 47.85
CA LEU A 932 -36.89 -3.91 46.89
C LEU A 932 -37.77 -2.84 47.57
N GLN A 933 -38.34 -3.17 48.73
CA GLN A 933 -39.18 -2.23 49.49
C GLN A 933 -38.39 -1.06 50.08
N ALA A 934 -37.22 -1.33 50.68
CA ALA A 934 -36.40 -0.26 51.23
C ALA A 934 -35.91 0.71 50.14
N ARG A 935 -35.62 0.18 48.95
CA ARG A 935 -35.23 0.99 47.79
C ARG A 935 -36.38 1.86 47.26
N SER A 936 -37.61 1.33 47.21
CA SER A 936 -38.79 2.07 46.77
C SER A 936 -39.24 3.16 47.76
N MET A 937 -38.89 3.03 49.04
CA MET A 937 -39.14 4.05 50.07
C MET A 937 -38.30 5.33 49.88
N SER A 938 -37.17 5.25 49.17
CA SER A 938 -36.25 6.38 48.97
C SER A 938 -35.63 6.37 47.55
N PRO A 939 -36.44 6.46 46.48
CA PRO A 939 -35.95 6.33 45.10
C PRO A 939 -35.06 7.51 44.70
N ALA A 940 -35.26 8.68 45.34
CA ALA A 940 -34.55 9.92 45.05
C ALA A 940 -33.06 9.93 45.46
N ILE A 941 -32.55 8.85 46.08
CA ILE A 941 -31.10 8.71 46.36
C ILE A 941 -30.37 7.75 45.40
N PHE A 942 -31.10 7.11 44.48
CA PHE A 942 -30.56 6.19 43.47
C PHE A 942 -30.74 6.72 42.03
N GLY A 943 -29.99 6.14 41.08
CA GLY A 943 -30.14 6.40 39.65
C GLY A 943 -30.02 7.88 39.23
N ASP A 944 -30.78 8.29 38.20
CA ASP A 944 -30.82 9.67 37.68
C ASP A 944 -31.64 10.63 38.56
N ALA A 945 -32.52 10.09 39.39
CA ALA A 945 -33.30 10.88 40.34
C ALA A 945 -32.40 11.51 41.41
N ALA A 946 -31.25 10.89 41.68
CA ALA A 946 -30.38 11.32 42.75
C ALA A 946 -29.50 12.51 42.39
N LYS A 947 -29.87 13.67 42.92
CA LYS A 947 -29.18 14.95 42.77
C LYS A 947 -28.64 15.41 44.14
N PRO A 948 -27.44 14.98 44.54
CA PRO A 948 -26.82 15.50 45.76
C PRO A 948 -26.40 16.98 45.58
N PRO A 949 -26.42 17.80 46.64
CA PRO A 949 -26.82 17.45 47.99
C PRO A 949 -28.34 17.22 48.10
N PHE A 950 -28.73 16.15 48.80
CA PHE A 950 -30.10 15.72 48.96
C PHE A 950 -30.85 16.64 49.93
N PRO A 951 -32.06 17.12 49.57
CA PRO A 951 -32.89 17.93 50.46
C PRO A 951 -33.42 17.12 51.66
N ASN A 952 -33.89 17.82 52.70
CA ASN A 952 -34.19 17.22 54.01
C ASN A 952 -35.31 16.17 53.96
N ASP A 953 -36.29 16.34 53.07
CA ASP A 953 -37.35 15.36 52.80
C ASP A 953 -36.78 14.03 52.28
N VAL A 954 -35.85 14.09 51.32
CA VAL A 954 -35.15 12.91 50.79
C VAL A 954 -34.29 12.25 51.87
N ARG A 955 -33.63 13.05 52.73
CA ARG A 955 -32.84 12.52 53.85
C ARG A 955 -33.71 11.82 54.91
N HIS A 956 -34.89 12.36 55.20
CA HIS A 956 -35.85 11.71 56.10
C HIS A 956 -36.41 10.40 55.50
N ALA A 957 -36.69 10.36 54.20
CA ALA A 957 -37.09 9.15 53.51
C ALA A 957 -35.98 8.07 53.57
N ALA A 958 -34.73 8.45 53.30
CA ALA A 958 -33.58 7.55 53.45
C ALA A 958 -33.42 7.03 54.89
N GLN A 959 -33.64 7.88 55.89
CA GLN A 959 -33.61 7.49 57.30
C GLN A 959 -34.71 6.48 57.65
N ALA A 960 -35.93 6.67 57.15
CA ALA A 960 -37.05 5.75 57.35
C ALA A 960 -36.79 4.39 56.69
N ALA A 961 -36.27 4.38 55.47
CA ALA A 961 -35.87 3.17 54.75
C ALA A 961 -34.71 2.42 55.45
N ALA A 962 -33.71 3.15 55.96
CA ALA A 962 -32.63 2.56 56.75
C ALA A 962 -33.15 1.94 58.06
N ALA A 963 -34.09 2.61 58.74
CA ALA A 963 -34.73 2.07 59.95
C ALA A 963 -35.52 0.78 59.66
N PHE A 964 -36.26 0.75 58.55
CA PHE A 964 -37.01 -0.42 58.09
C PHE A 964 -36.09 -1.65 57.90
N LEU A 965 -34.94 -1.47 57.25
CA LEU A 965 -33.93 -2.53 57.11
C LEU A 965 -33.32 -2.91 58.47
N ARG A 966 -32.97 -1.93 59.29
CA ARG A 966 -32.26 -2.17 60.56
C ARG A 966 -33.08 -3.02 61.55
N GLU A 967 -34.39 -2.78 61.66
CA GLU A 967 -35.29 -3.59 62.49
C GLU A 967 -35.30 -5.08 62.08
N ARG A 968 -34.96 -5.35 60.81
CA ARG A 968 -35.02 -6.67 60.18
C ARG A 968 -33.64 -7.26 59.87
N SER A 969 -32.55 -6.61 60.29
CA SER A 969 -31.17 -6.99 59.94
C SER A 969 -30.81 -8.44 60.30
N HIS A 970 -31.43 -8.98 61.34
CA HIS A 970 -31.23 -10.36 61.76
C HIS A 970 -31.67 -11.41 60.72
N LEU A 971 -32.56 -11.05 59.79
CA LEU A 971 -33.10 -11.91 58.74
C LEU A 971 -32.24 -11.95 57.47
N PHE A 972 -31.29 -11.02 57.31
CA PHE A 972 -30.48 -10.89 56.09
C PHE A 972 -28.98 -10.65 56.36
N LYS A 973 -28.46 -11.15 57.49
CA LYS A 973 -27.06 -10.96 57.93
C LYS A 973 -25.97 -11.34 56.92
N ASN A 974 -26.31 -12.17 55.92
CA ASN A 974 -25.38 -12.61 54.87
C ASN A 974 -25.75 -12.08 53.47
N ASP A 975 -26.87 -11.34 53.32
CA ASP A 975 -27.24 -10.75 52.03
C ASP A 975 -26.52 -9.42 51.85
N THR A 976 -25.50 -9.44 50.98
CA THR A 976 -24.64 -8.28 50.72
C THR A 976 -25.40 -7.11 50.08
N ARG A 977 -26.50 -7.37 49.35
CA ARG A 977 -27.32 -6.32 48.70
C ARG A 977 -28.05 -5.50 49.76
N CYS A 978 -28.69 -6.17 50.72
CA CYS A 978 -29.41 -5.52 51.82
C CYS A 978 -28.48 -4.72 52.73
N LEU A 979 -27.33 -5.29 53.07
CA LEU A 979 -26.32 -4.62 53.90
C LEU A 979 -25.72 -3.39 53.21
N GLN A 980 -25.41 -3.51 51.91
CA GLN A 980 -24.94 -2.39 51.09
C GLN A 980 -25.99 -1.28 50.98
N LEU A 981 -27.26 -1.64 50.70
CA LEU A 981 -28.36 -0.68 50.61
C LEU A 981 -28.57 0.06 51.94
N MET A 982 -28.54 -0.66 53.06
CA MET A 982 -28.63 -0.09 54.39
C MET A 982 -27.50 0.93 54.64
N LEU A 983 -26.26 0.59 54.29
CA LEU A 983 -25.11 1.48 54.42
C LEU A 983 -25.24 2.74 53.56
N GLN A 984 -25.73 2.61 52.31
CA GLN A 984 -26.00 3.75 51.43
C GLN A 984 -27.09 4.68 51.97
N LEU A 985 -28.19 4.11 52.48
CA LEU A 985 -29.31 4.87 53.07
C LEU A 985 -28.89 5.61 54.35
N GLU A 986 -28.14 4.95 55.24
CA GLU A 986 -27.60 5.58 56.44
C GLU A 986 -26.64 6.73 56.11
N TRP A 987 -25.79 6.54 55.11
CA TRP A 987 -24.88 7.58 54.64
C TRP A 987 -25.64 8.78 54.04
N ALA A 988 -26.63 8.52 53.18
CA ALA A 988 -27.44 9.56 52.55
C ALA A 988 -28.24 10.37 53.58
N ALA A 989 -28.84 9.69 54.58
CA ALA A 989 -29.52 10.36 55.69
C ALA A 989 -28.55 11.26 56.48
N ALA A 990 -27.34 10.77 56.76
CA ALA A 990 -26.34 11.45 57.57
C ALA A 990 -25.68 12.66 56.87
N THR A 991 -25.26 12.48 55.61
CA THR A 991 -24.43 13.44 54.88
C THR A 991 -25.20 14.27 53.85
N GLY A 992 -26.37 13.80 53.43
CA GLY A 992 -27.07 14.37 52.28
C GLY A 992 -26.35 14.11 50.95
N ASP A 993 -25.40 13.18 50.89
CA ASP A 993 -24.67 12.84 49.68
C ASP A 993 -24.68 11.32 49.45
N ARG A 994 -24.21 10.88 48.28
CA ARG A 994 -24.05 9.45 47.99
C ARG A 994 -22.80 8.90 48.67
N LEU A 995 -22.87 7.64 49.13
CA LEU A 995 -21.76 6.95 49.79
C LEU A 995 -20.54 6.86 48.88
N LEU A 996 -19.42 7.47 49.29
CA LEU A 996 -18.10 7.37 48.64
C LEU A 996 -18.02 7.83 47.17
N HIS A 997 -19.01 8.61 46.69
CA HIS A 997 -19.01 9.22 45.35
C HIS A 997 -18.24 10.55 45.33
N GLY A 998 -17.27 10.66 44.42
CA GLY A 998 -16.38 11.82 44.28
C GLY A 998 -15.27 11.92 45.33
N GLU A 999 -14.47 12.99 45.23
CA GLU A 999 -13.35 13.28 46.14
C GLU A 999 -13.76 14.25 47.25
N ARG A 1000 -13.04 14.20 48.39
CA ARG A 1000 -13.14 15.12 49.51
C ARG A 1000 -14.58 15.35 49.96
N ARG A 1001 -15.24 14.28 50.38
CA ARG A 1001 -16.58 14.32 51.00
C ARG A 1001 -16.50 14.34 52.53
N PRO A 1002 -17.41 15.03 53.22
CA PRO A 1002 -17.40 15.12 54.68
C PRO A 1002 -17.78 13.79 55.33
N ILE A 1003 -17.04 13.37 56.35
CA ILE A 1003 -17.45 12.29 57.26
C ILE A 1003 -18.56 12.84 58.18
N PRO A 1004 -19.64 12.07 58.46
CA PRO A 1004 -20.69 12.48 59.40
C PRO A 1004 -20.11 13.00 60.73
N TYR A 1005 -20.64 14.09 61.29
CA TYR A 1005 -20.13 14.67 62.55
C TYR A 1005 -20.53 13.85 63.79
N ASP A 1006 -21.77 13.36 63.82
CA ASP A 1006 -22.37 12.69 64.99
C ASP A 1006 -21.70 11.33 65.32
N PRO A 1007 -21.16 11.14 66.54
CA PRO A 1007 -20.51 9.90 66.95
C PRO A 1007 -21.40 8.65 66.86
N GLY A 1008 -22.69 8.78 67.19
CA GLY A 1008 -23.64 7.67 67.11
C GLY A 1008 -23.86 7.20 65.67
N THR A 1009 -23.94 8.15 64.74
CA THR A 1009 -24.04 7.88 63.30
C THR A 1009 -22.77 7.24 62.75
N ARG A 1010 -21.58 7.71 63.17
CA ARG A 1010 -20.31 7.08 62.78
C ARG A 1010 -20.24 5.61 63.20
N MET A 1011 -20.68 5.30 64.41
CA MET A 1011 -20.68 3.92 64.92
C MET A 1011 -21.62 3.03 64.12
N ARG A 1012 -22.84 3.51 63.79
CA ARG A 1012 -23.80 2.75 62.96
C ARG A 1012 -23.25 2.42 61.58
N ILE A 1013 -22.66 3.40 60.90
CA ILE A 1013 -22.08 3.22 59.57
C ILE A 1013 -20.86 2.27 59.65
N LEU A 1014 -20.06 2.37 60.72
CA LEU A 1014 -18.92 1.45 60.95
C LEU A 1014 -19.40 0.01 61.13
N ASP A 1015 -20.43 -0.22 61.94
CA ASP A 1015 -20.99 -1.56 62.17
C ASP A 1015 -21.56 -2.14 60.87
N GLY A 1016 -22.30 -1.34 60.10
CA GLY A 1016 -22.78 -1.74 58.77
C GLY A 1016 -21.66 -2.11 57.80
N ALA A 1017 -20.58 -1.31 57.76
CA ALA A 1017 -19.41 -1.60 56.93
C ALA A 1017 -18.71 -2.91 57.35
N ARG A 1018 -18.61 -3.19 58.66
CA ARG A 1018 -18.03 -4.43 59.19
C ARG A 1018 -18.86 -5.65 58.86
N GLU A 1019 -20.18 -5.57 59.02
CA GLU A 1019 -21.10 -6.66 58.68
C GLU A 1019 -21.04 -6.97 57.19
N LEU A 1020 -21.04 -5.94 56.35
CA LEU A 1020 -20.92 -6.10 54.90
C LEU A 1020 -19.58 -6.73 54.48
N ASN A 1021 -18.45 -6.23 55.02
CA ASN A 1021 -17.13 -6.81 54.72
C ASN A 1021 -17.04 -8.27 55.21
N ARG A 1022 -17.66 -8.60 56.35
CA ARG A 1022 -17.72 -9.98 56.85
C ARG A 1022 -18.57 -10.88 55.95
N ALA A 1023 -19.72 -10.40 55.49
CA ALA A 1023 -20.59 -11.15 54.58
C ALA A 1023 -19.94 -11.37 53.20
N ALA A 1024 -19.18 -10.38 52.72
CA ALA A 1024 -18.43 -10.47 51.46
C ALA A 1024 -17.18 -11.36 51.55
N GLY A 1025 -16.58 -11.52 52.73
CA GLY A 1025 -15.41 -12.39 52.93
C GLY A 1025 -14.20 -11.97 52.10
N GLU A 1026 -13.66 -12.88 51.28
CA GLU A 1026 -12.56 -12.57 50.36
C GLU A 1026 -12.96 -11.62 49.21
N ASP A 1027 -14.26 -11.50 48.92
CA ASP A 1027 -14.80 -10.65 47.86
C ASP A 1027 -15.14 -9.21 48.36
N ALA A 1028 -14.63 -8.82 49.54
CA ALA A 1028 -14.85 -7.49 50.09
C ALA A 1028 -14.07 -6.40 49.32
N ARG A 1029 -14.80 -5.44 48.74
CA ARG A 1029 -14.23 -4.33 47.95
C ARG A 1029 -13.28 -3.46 48.76
N PHE A 1030 -12.18 -3.01 48.13
CA PHE A 1030 -11.18 -2.14 48.78
C PHE A 1030 -11.78 -0.85 49.35
N VAL A 1031 -12.75 -0.27 48.65
CA VAL A 1031 -13.40 0.99 49.04
C VAL A 1031 -14.21 0.86 50.35
N LEU A 1032 -14.79 -0.31 50.61
CA LEU A 1032 -15.54 -0.61 51.84
C LEU A 1032 -14.62 -0.94 53.00
N ARG A 1033 -13.52 -1.65 52.75
CA ARG A 1033 -12.44 -1.87 53.72
C ARG A 1033 -11.76 -0.56 54.10
N TYR A 1034 -11.62 0.38 53.16
CA TYR A 1034 -11.17 1.74 53.41
C TYR A 1034 -12.13 2.52 54.31
N LEU A 1035 -13.44 2.42 54.07
CA LEU A 1035 -14.46 3.06 54.92
C LEU A 1035 -14.39 2.50 56.34
N GLU A 1036 -14.29 1.18 56.50
CA GLU A 1036 -14.11 0.53 57.81
C GLU A 1036 -12.86 1.03 58.52
N ALA A 1037 -11.71 1.08 57.84
CA ALA A 1037 -10.45 1.56 58.40
C ALA A 1037 -10.55 3.03 58.85
N THR A 1038 -11.14 3.88 58.01
CA THR A 1038 -11.32 5.31 58.26
C THR A 1038 -12.22 5.54 59.47
N LEU A 1039 -13.39 4.90 59.52
CA LEU A 1039 -14.32 5.07 60.63
C LEU A 1039 -13.76 4.48 61.93
N THR A 1040 -13.07 3.34 61.87
CA THR A 1040 -12.39 2.74 63.04
C THR A 1040 -11.39 3.72 63.67
N TRP A 1041 -10.64 4.45 62.85
CA TRP A 1041 -9.72 5.49 63.32
C TRP A 1041 -10.46 6.66 63.99
N VAL A 1042 -11.51 7.17 63.35
CA VAL A 1042 -12.29 8.32 63.84
C VAL A 1042 -13.10 7.99 65.10
N THR A 1043 -13.50 6.73 65.29
CA THR A 1043 -14.22 6.27 66.49
C THR A 1043 -13.32 5.91 67.67
N GLY A 1044 -11.99 6.01 67.53
CA GLY A 1044 -11.04 5.90 68.64
C GLY A 1044 -10.21 4.62 68.74
N ASP A 1045 -10.12 3.80 67.69
CA ASP A 1045 -9.23 2.61 67.64
C ASP A 1045 -8.17 2.75 66.53
N PRO A 1046 -7.14 3.59 66.75
CA PRO A 1046 -6.13 3.87 65.73
C PRO A 1046 -5.24 2.66 65.41
N SER A 1047 -5.01 1.77 66.37
CA SER A 1047 -4.17 0.58 66.19
C SER A 1047 -4.79 -0.37 65.17
N ARG A 1048 -6.09 -0.67 65.32
CA ARG A 1048 -6.81 -1.54 64.38
C ARG A 1048 -6.93 -0.90 63.00
N ALA A 1049 -7.17 0.41 62.94
CA ALA A 1049 -7.23 1.13 61.67
C ALA A 1049 -5.90 1.06 60.90
N VAL A 1050 -4.76 1.17 61.59
CA VAL A 1050 -3.43 1.04 60.97
C VAL A 1050 -3.20 -0.37 60.42
N GLU A 1051 -3.68 -1.43 61.09
CA GLU A 1051 -3.60 -2.81 60.56
C GLU A 1051 -4.40 -2.95 59.25
N LEU A 1052 -5.64 -2.43 59.22
CA LEU A 1052 -6.49 -2.44 58.05
C LEU A 1052 -5.86 -1.67 56.88
N TRP A 1053 -5.33 -0.47 57.14
CA TRP A 1053 -4.61 0.30 56.11
C TRP A 1053 -3.30 -0.35 55.67
N ARG A 1054 -2.57 -1.08 56.53
CA ARG A 1054 -1.38 -1.85 56.09
C ARG A 1054 -1.74 -3.04 55.20
N ALA A 1055 -2.89 -3.68 55.44
CA ALA A 1055 -3.42 -4.69 54.53
C ALA A 1055 -3.77 -4.05 53.19
N LEU A 1056 -4.54 -2.95 53.20
CA LEU A 1056 -4.89 -2.19 52.00
C LEU A 1056 -3.66 -1.65 51.25
N GLU A 1057 -2.68 -1.07 51.95
CA GLU A 1057 -1.44 -0.55 51.35
C GLU A 1057 -0.68 -1.65 50.62
N ARG A 1058 -0.57 -2.86 51.19
CA ARG A 1058 0.09 -4.00 50.54
C ARG A 1058 -0.71 -4.54 49.35
N GLU A 1059 -2.03 -4.61 49.46
CA GLU A 1059 -2.90 -5.17 48.42
C GLU A 1059 -3.16 -4.19 47.26
N THR A 1060 -2.96 -2.88 47.49
CA THR A 1060 -3.18 -1.82 46.49
C THR A 1060 -1.89 -1.23 45.92
N GLU A 1061 -0.72 -1.68 46.37
CA GLU A 1061 0.58 -1.15 45.96
C GLU A 1061 0.95 -1.52 44.51
N PHE A 1062 1.14 -0.52 43.64
CA PHE A 1062 1.25 -0.65 42.16
C PHE A 1062 -0.01 -1.16 41.46
N GLU A 1063 -1.07 -1.35 42.24
CA GLU A 1063 -2.25 -2.07 41.83
C GLU A 1063 -3.46 -1.12 41.64
N ASP A 1064 -3.74 -0.16 42.54
CA ASP A 1064 -4.85 0.80 42.42
C ASP A 1064 -4.34 2.25 42.43
N ALA A 1065 -4.53 3.00 41.32
CA ALA A 1065 -4.21 4.43 41.27
C ALA A 1065 -5.10 5.26 42.21
N SER A 1066 -6.30 4.79 42.54
CA SER A 1066 -7.22 5.43 43.48
C SER A 1066 -6.73 5.36 44.94
N ARG A 1067 -5.68 4.58 45.25
CA ARG A 1067 -5.10 4.47 46.60
C ARG A 1067 -4.64 5.80 47.19
N ILE A 1068 -4.28 6.77 46.34
CA ILE A 1068 -3.86 8.12 46.75
C ILE A 1068 -5.02 9.13 46.76
N THR A 1069 -6.17 8.76 46.22
CA THR A 1069 -7.36 9.62 46.11
C THR A 1069 -7.93 9.90 47.49
N ARG A 1070 -8.08 11.18 47.83
CA ARG A 1070 -8.64 11.62 49.11
C ARG A 1070 -10.16 11.63 49.02
N ARG A 1071 -10.80 10.55 49.46
CA ARG A 1071 -12.25 10.38 49.33
C ARG A 1071 -13.01 11.07 50.47
N LEU A 1072 -12.50 10.97 51.70
CA LEU A 1072 -13.17 11.47 52.90
C LEU A 1072 -12.30 12.46 53.68
N PHE A 1073 -12.92 13.40 54.40
CA PHE A 1073 -12.25 14.30 55.34
C PHE A 1073 -13.05 14.53 56.64
N LEU A 1074 -12.37 14.95 57.70
CA LEU A 1074 -13.01 15.31 58.98
C LEU A 1074 -13.78 16.64 58.86
N ALA A 1075 -15.09 16.56 59.05
CA ALA A 1075 -15.97 17.72 58.97
C ALA A 1075 -16.60 18.10 60.32
N ASP A 1076 -16.95 19.37 60.45
CA ASP A 1076 -17.74 19.91 61.56
C ASP A 1076 -19.25 19.64 61.38
N ALA A 1077 -20.08 20.12 62.31
CA ALA A 1077 -21.52 19.92 62.27
C ALA A 1077 -22.20 20.58 61.05
N THR A 1078 -21.53 21.50 60.37
CA THR A 1078 -21.99 22.19 59.15
C THR A 1078 -21.49 21.53 57.87
N GLY A 1079 -20.70 20.45 57.97
CA GLY A 1079 -20.10 19.75 56.84
C GLY A 1079 -18.83 20.41 56.28
N LYS A 1080 -18.29 21.44 56.96
CA LYS A 1080 -17.05 22.12 56.58
C LYS A 1080 -15.82 21.42 57.17
N PRO A 1081 -14.65 21.48 56.51
CA PRO A 1081 -13.43 20.85 57.03
C PRO A 1081 -13.02 21.45 58.37
N ILE A 1082 -12.72 20.58 59.34
CA ILE A 1082 -12.08 20.98 60.59
C ILE A 1082 -10.60 21.24 60.27
N LEU A 1083 -10.13 22.45 60.56
CA LEU A 1083 -8.74 22.85 60.37
C LEU A 1083 -7.93 22.55 61.64
N PHE A 1084 -6.78 21.91 61.45
CA PHE A 1084 -5.89 21.48 62.50
C PHE A 1084 -4.58 22.26 62.46
N ARG A 1085 -3.87 22.20 63.60
CA ARG A 1085 -2.46 22.59 63.73
C ARG A 1085 -1.69 21.37 64.16
N GLY A 1086 -0.42 21.29 63.78
CA GLY A 1086 0.41 20.15 64.10
C GLY A 1086 1.88 20.42 63.93
N ARG A 1087 2.72 19.56 64.52
CA ARG A 1087 4.19 19.66 64.45
C ARG A 1087 4.76 18.54 63.60
N ILE A 1088 5.70 18.88 62.73
CA ILE A 1088 6.43 17.91 61.90
C ILE A 1088 7.34 17.08 62.80
N ASP A 1089 7.22 15.76 62.73
CA ASP A 1089 8.02 14.80 63.49
C ASP A 1089 9.31 14.45 62.72
N LYS A 1090 9.16 13.69 61.63
CA LYS A 1090 10.27 13.15 60.86
C LYS A 1090 9.90 12.88 59.41
N GLN A 1091 10.92 12.84 58.56
CA GLN A 1091 10.76 12.51 57.14
C GLN A 1091 10.52 11.01 56.94
N LYS A 1092 9.60 10.65 56.04
CA LYS A 1092 9.28 9.27 55.64
C LYS A 1092 9.41 9.14 54.13
N GLY A 1093 10.63 8.91 53.63
CA GLY A 1093 10.95 8.83 52.20
C GLY A 1093 11.37 10.18 51.60
N ARG A 1094 11.46 10.30 50.27
CA ARG A 1094 12.00 11.49 49.60
C ARG A 1094 11.10 12.74 49.58
N SER A 1095 9.78 12.60 49.80
CA SER A 1095 8.81 13.71 49.62
C SER A 1095 7.59 13.64 50.55
N HIS A 1096 7.67 12.83 51.61
CA HIS A 1096 6.60 12.69 52.59
C HIS A 1096 7.16 12.84 54.01
N TRP A 1097 6.37 13.47 54.86
CA TRP A 1097 6.67 13.77 56.25
C TRP A 1097 5.60 13.18 57.17
N LEU A 1098 5.93 12.96 58.44
CA LEU A 1098 4.97 12.64 59.47
C LEU A 1098 4.72 13.87 60.34
N LEU A 1099 3.46 14.13 60.64
CA LEU A 1099 2.97 15.26 61.41
C LEU A 1099 2.14 14.76 62.60
N HIS A 1100 2.37 15.29 63.79
CA HIS A 1100 1.46 15.11 64.92
C HIS A 1100 0.47 16.27 64.96
N ALA A 1101 -0.80 15.99 64.71
CA ALA A 1101 -1.88 16.98 64.78
C ALA A 1101 -2.40 17.11 66.22
N ASP A 1102 -2.65 18.35 66.65
CA ASP A 1102 -3.19 18.64 67.97
C ASP A 1102 -4.54 17.93 68.16
N GLY A 1103 -4.67 17.19 69.27
CA GLY A 1103 -5.87 16.40 69.59
C GLY A 1103 -5.89 14.97 69.07
N TRP A 1104 -4.85 14.51 68.36
CA TRP A 1104 -4.74 13.14 67.85
C TRP A 1104 -3.43 12.48 68.26
N ALA A 1105 -3.50 11.24 68.76
CA ALA A 1105 -2.31 10.49 69.19
C ALA A 1105 -1.55 9.80 68.04
N SER A 1106 -2.15 9.70 66.85
CA SER A 1106 -1.55 9.02 65.70
C SER A 1106 -0.89 9.99 64.72
N PRO A 1107 0.31 9.70 64.21
CA PRO A 1107 0.96 10.55 63.22
C PRO A 1107 0.24 10.48 61.87
N ILE A 1108 0.17 11.64 61.20
CA ILE A 1108 -0.51 11.86 59.92
C ILE A 1108 0.53 12.06 58.81
N ARG A 1109 0.28 11.54 57.61
CA ARG A 1109 1.19 11.74 56.47
C ARG A 1109 1.03 13.16 55.91
N LEU A 1110 2.13 13.84 55.60
CA LEU A 1110 2.15 15.16 54.96
C LEU A 1110 2.93 15.08 53.64
N PRO A 1111 2.31 15.32 52.47
CA PRO A 1111 3.00 15.37 51.19
C PRO A 1111 3.64 16.74 50.96
N GLU A 1112 4.97 16.78 50.87
CA GLU A 1112 5.75 18.03 50.80
C GLU A 1112 5.34 18.91 49.60
N ARG A 1113 5.06 18.29 48.46
CA ARG A 1113 4.69 18.96 47.20
C ARG A 1113 3.41 19.79 47.26
N GLU A 1114 2.56 19.60 48.26
CA GLU A 1114 1.28 20.29 48.37
C GLU A 1114 1.31 21.46 49.35
N PHE A 1115 2.40 21.58 50.11
CA PHE A 1115 2.64 22.61 51.10
C PHE A 1115 3.92 23.40 50.72
N GLN A 1116 4.08 23.73 49.42
CA GLN A 1116 5.29 24.36 48.88
C GLN A 1116 5.61 25.75 49.46
N ASN A 1117 4.60 26.42 50.02
CA ASN A 1117 4.74 27.75 50.63
C ASN A 1117 5.12 27.68 52.12
N GLU A 1118 5.24 26.47 52.68
CA GLU A 1118 5.58 26.22 54.08
C GLU A 1118 7.03 25.71 54.18
N ASP A 1119 7.77 26.14 55.20
CA ASP A 1119 9.13 25.63 55.50
C ASP A 1119 9.03 24.29 56.26
N ILE A 1120 9.14 23.18 55.52
CA ILE A 1120 8.90 21.83 56.05
C ILE A 1120 10.20 21.25 56.63
N GLN A 1121 10.32 21.30 57.95
CA GLN A 1121 11.46 20.74 58.71
C GLN A 1121 10.99 20.12 60.03
N PRO A 1122 11.71 19.13 60.60
CA PRO A 1122 11.40 18.56 61.92
C PRO A 1122 11.24 19.65 62.99
N GLY A 1123 10.17 19.56 63.78
CA GLY A 1123 9.84 20.51 64.85
C GLY A 1123 9.07 21.77 64.42
N ARG A 1124 8.92 22.04 63.12
CA ARG A 1124 8.10 23.17 62.63
C ARG A 1124 6.60 22.88 62.78
N GLU A 1125 5.85 23.94 63.06
CA GLU A 1125 4.39 23.90 63.17
C GLU A 1125 3.77 24.21 61.80
N ILE A 1126 2.86 23.35 61.32
CA ILE A 1126 2.03 23.58 60.14
C ILE A 1126 0.62 23.93 60.61
N ARG A 1127 0.05 24.98 60.03
CA ARG A 1127 -1.29 25.49 60.38
C ARG A 1127 -2.28 25.30 59.24
N ASP A 1128 -3.55 25.34 59.58
CA ASP A 1128 -4.67 25.44 58.64
C ASP A 1128 -4.71 24.34 57.57
N PHE A 1129 -4.53 23.08 58.00
CA PHE A 1129 -4.72 21.89 57.16
C PHE A 1129 -5.93 21.06 57.65
N ALA A 1130 -6.61 20.41 56.71
CA ALA A 1130 -7.65 19.43 57.01
C ALA A 1130 -7.05 18.02 57.11
N ILE A 1131 -7.68 17.13 57.87
CA ILE A 1131 -7.33 15.70 57.87
C ILE A 1131 -8.24 14.99 56.88
N ALA A 1132 -7.66 14.53 55.78
CA ALA A 1132 -8.30 13.71 54.78
C ALA A 1132 -7.81 12.26 54.86
N PHE A 1133 -8.49 11.34 54.15
CA PHE A 1133 -8.18 9.92 54.18
C PHE A 1133 -8.10 9.33 52.78
N ASN A 1134 -7.12 8.48 52.55
CA ASN A 1134 -7.01 7.60 51.38
C ASN A 1134 -6.68 6.17 51.84
N TYR A 1135 -6.38 5.25 50.91
CA TYR A 1135 -6.13 3.84 51.26
C TYR A 1135 -4.83 3.64 52.05
N LEU A 1136 -3.98 4.67 52.13
CA LEU A 1136 -2.72 4.65 52.87
C LEU A 1136 -2.85 5.20 54.30
N GLY A 1137 -4.03 5.70 54.65
CA GLY A 1137 -4.35 6.25 55.96
C GLY A 1137 -4.62 7.75 55.97
N PRO A 1138 -4.54 8.38 57.15
CA PRO A 1138 -4.77 9.81 57.31
C PRO A 1138 -3.65 10.63 56.64
N ILE A 1139 -4.04 11.68 55.92
CA ILE A 1139 -3.17 12.59 55.20
C ILE A 1139 -3.58 14.05 55.45
N ALA A 1140 -2.59 14.92 55.65
CA ALA A 1140 -2.80 16.36 55.73
C ALA A 1140 -3.14 16.90 54.33
N ASP A 1141 -4.26 17.61 54.21
CA ASP A 1141 -4.76 18.22 52.97
C ASP A 1141 -4.84 19.75 53.16
N PRO A 1142 -4.26 20.58 52.28
CA PRO A 1142 -4.29 22.04 52.44
C PRO A 1142 -5.72 22.62 52.43
N ALA A 1143 -6.00 23.63 53.26
CA ALA A 1143 -7.32 24.29 53.29
C ALA A 1143 -7.77 24.85 51.92
N SER A 1144 -6.82 25.28 51.08
CA SER A 1144 -7.08 25.79 49.73
C SER A 1144 -7.77 24.77 48.81
N ARG A 1145 -7.65 23.47 49.09
CA ARG A 1145 -8.27 22.39 48.30
C ARG A 1145 -9.75 22.17 48.62
N HIS A 1146 -10.27 22.79 49.67
CA HIS A 1146 -11.65 22.65 50.13
C HIS A 1146 -12.52 23.90 49.89
N GLY A 1147 -12.10 24.80 48.98
CA GLY A 1147 -12.88 25.98 48.60
C GLY A 1147 -12.83 27.14 49.61
N GLY A 1148 -11.72 27.30 50.33
CA GLY A 1148 -11.47 28.42 51.23
C GLY A 1148 -10.37 29.36 50.73
N GLN A 1149 -10.72 30.37 49.95
CA GLN A 1149 -10.10 31.69 50.02
C GLN A 1149 -11.23 32.71 50.17
N GLN A 1150 -11.29 33.34 51.34
CA GLN A 1150 -11.36 34.79 51.36
C GLN A 1150 -9.95 35.30 51.58
#